data_AF-A0A4Q2XXV8-F1
#
_entry.id   AF-A0A4Q2XXV8-F1
#
_cell.length_a   1.000
_cell.length_b   1.000
_cell.length_c   1.000
_cell.angle_alpha   90.00
_cell.angle_beta   90.00
_cell.angle_gamma   90.00
#
_symmetry.space_group_name_H-M   'P 1'
#
loop_
_entity.id
_entity.type
_entity.pdbx_description
1 polymer ?
#
loop_
_entity_poly.entity_id
_entity_poly.type
_entity_poly.pdbx_seq_one_letter_code
_entity_poly.pdbx_strand_id
1 'polypeptide(L)'
;MTFSPFLPTALWTALALLATAVAAWSAYRTPRLRAGERWLAFLFRLAAFAFVLLLLLNPRRQGAVREVLPSGNPVLLLDTSRSMGIESPSRLERARALAAEIAGRTPSGMRLRVAEFDGATRLQPAAPAPASGAASHLGQALDRLMNEPAGTIPGQILVVSDGAFQDLPEITRSLADLKNRGITVSTLTVGSDTVPPNAFITSVNVPSTASASSAVEASIVIEGTALPEGTPLTLSLRGAEQGPQGQKTVTLRKGRALLDWVVPVGLRGDRFTLTLSPVPGEITETDNEVTFSIGVASRLIRLCYMEGSQSLHPFAGKTYSASKFMCDAFTASGDIECDTFLLPFQDARGAKLQYCRGFNSDNQPVRDPARSLPERREDWAGYDVIIVSDIDKETFSQEQMEWVRDLVIERGGGFCMVGGNYSFDTGQYDKTLWEKLIPVDCLQYGHGHGWRHVRPVFPEAVRDHPILRLHGDPAVRNLLLECHPAFQGYHDVRRIKPGAVSLAFREGSDAPLIAVQDYGKGRTMAFLSDSAGGWGVEYQARWGPPALGEMLPADAPEEAKALARDTSLPPNEFYRRFWINTVRWLAEKSARRLRKDLIGATDLSIARPGRKLPVHAEINALSEAGRLAEWRVHARIDGWPGTRVPLRWDRGAQGFLGEIPVPPDLD
;
A
#
# COMPACT_ATOMS: atom_id res chain seq x y z
N MET A 1 36.76 -56.84 -40.79
CA MET A 1 37.86 -55.96 -40.32
C MET A 1 37.87 -54.76 -41.24
N THR A 2 37.82 -53.56 -40.69
CA THR A 2 37.98 -52.33 -41.47
C THR A 2 39.33 -51.73 -41.10
N PHE A 3 40.05 -51.26 -42.11
CA PHE A 3 41.35 -50.61 -41.95
C PHE A 3 41.13 -49.10 -42.02
N SER A 4 41.64 -48.37 -41.04
CA SER A 4 41.57 -46.91 -40.96
C SER A 4 42.99 -46.36 -41.10
N PRO A 5 43.55 -46.33 -42.32
CA PRO A 5 44.93 -45.90 -42.52
C PRO A 5 45.11 -44.46 -42.03
N PHE A 6 46.04 -44.26 -41.09
CA PHE A 6 46.36 -42.94 -40.51
C PHE A 6 47.03 -41.98 -41.52
N LEU A 7 47.47 -42.50 -42.65
CA LEU A 7 48.26 -41.82 -43.67
C LEU A 7 47.58 -41.97 -45.04
N PRO A 8 47.76 -41.01 -45.96
CA PRO A 8 47.26 -41.12 -47.33
C PRO A 8 47.75 -42.40 -48.02
N THR A 9 46.95 -42.95 -48.94
CA THR A 9 47.26 -44.19 -49.68
C THR A 9 48.59 -44.13 -50.42
N ALA A 10 48.94 -42.95 -50.96
CA ALA A 10 50.22 -42.71 -51.64
C ALA A 10 51.44 -42.81 -50.70
N LEU A 11 51.27 -42.50 -49.41
CA LEU A 11 52.36 -42.60 -48.43
C LEU A 11 52.55 -44.06 -47.98
N TRP A 12 51.48 -44.84 -47.93
CA TRP A 12 51.55 -46.28 -47.67
C TRP A 12 52.26 -47.05 -48.78
N THR A 13 51.99 -46.73 -50.03
CA THR A 13 52.70 -47.33 -51.16
C THR A 13 54.19 -46.95 -51.13
N ALA A 14 54.52 -45.70 -50.81
CA ALA A 14 55.90 -45.26 -50.63
C ALA A 14 56.61 -46.01 -49.48
N LEU A 15 55.96 -46.18 -48.33
CA LEU A 15 56.51 -46.91 -47.19
C LEU A 15 56.71 -48.40 -47.50
N ALA A 16 55.78 -49.03 -48.22
CA ALA A 16 55.91 -50.43 -48.64
C ALA A 16 57.07 -50.62 -49.64
N LEU A 17 57.22 -49.71 -50.60
CA LEU A 17 58.35 -49.72 -51.55
C LEU A 17 59.69 -49.51 -50.83
N LEU A 18 59.74 -48.55 -49.90
CA LEU A 18 60.93 -48.29 -49.10
C LEU A 18 61.31 -49.49 -48.23
N ALA A 19 60.34 -50.10 -47.54
CA ALA A 19 60.56 -51.30 -46.73
C ALA A 19 61.09 -52.48 -47.58
N THR A 20 60.57 -52.64 -48.79
CA THR A 20 61.04 -53.66 -49.74
C THR A 20 62.46 -53.39 -50.20
N ALA A 21 62.78 -52.13 -50.54
CA ALA A 21 64.13 -51.71 -50.94
C ALA A 21 65.14 -51.90 -49.80
N VAL A 22 64.78 -51.55 -48.56
CA VAL A 22 65.61 -51.73 -47.37
C VAL A 22 65.80 -53.21 -47.03
N ALA A 23 64.74 -54.03 -47.15
CA ALA A 23 64.84 -55.47 -47.00
C ALA A 23 65.82 -56.08 -48.03
N ALA A 24 65.71 -55.68 -49.30
CA ALA A 24 66.58 -56.16 -50.38
C ALA A 24 68.03 -55.69 -50.19
N TRP A 25 68.23 -54.41 -49.87
CA TRP A 25 69.55 -53.83 -49.63
C TRP A 25 70.23 -54.46 -48.42
N SER A 26 69.52 -54.62 -47.31
CA SER A 26 70.08 -55.27 -46.12
C SER A 26 70.43 -56.74 -46.38
N ALA A 27 69.60 -57.47 -47.14
CA ALA A 27 69.86 -58.87 -47.48
C ALA A 27 71.10 -59.00 -48.38
N TYR A 28 71.25 -58.08 -49.34
CA TYR A 28 72.41 -58.00 -50.20
C TYR A 28 73.71 -57.63 -49.44
N ARG A 29 73.61 -56.70 -48.48
CA ARG A 29 74.76 -56.22 -47.68
C ARG A 29 75.18 -57.14 -46.54
N THR A 30 74.41 -58.18 -46.21
CA THR A 30 74.77 -59.10 -45.12
C THR A 30 75.94 -60.00 -45.58
N PRO A 31 77.17 -59.80 -45.06
CA PRO A 31 78.33 -60.55 -45.51
C PRO A 31 78.25 -62.01 -45.01
N ARG A 32 78.86 -62.94 -45.76
CA ARG A 32 78.97 -64.39 -45.47
C ARG A 32 77.73 -65.27 -45.77
N LEU A 33 76.65 -64.74 -46.36
CA LEU A 33 75.51 -65.55 -46.81
C LEU A 33 75.63 -65.98 -48.29
N ARG A 34 75.28 -67.24 -48.59
CA ARG A 34 75.13 -67.79 -49.96
C ARG A 34 73.88 -67.22 -50.64
N ALA A 35 73.78 -67.35 -51.96
CA ALA A 35 72.69 -66.73 -52.74
C ALA A 35 71.28 -67.14 -52.27
N GLY A 36 71.06 -68.42 -51.96
CA GLY A 36 69.78 -68.91 -51.41
C GLY A 36 69.46 -68.37 -50.00
N GLU A 37 70.48 -68.23 -49.16
CA GLU A 37 70.33 -67.70 -47.79
C GLU A 37 70.01 -66.20 -47.78
N ARG A 38 70.53 -65.44 -48.76
CA ARG A 38 70.16 -64.03 -48.95
C ARG A 38 68.71 -63.88 -49.37
N TRP A 39 68.21 -64.79 -50.21
CA TRP A 39 66.80 -64.80 -50.61
C TRP A 39 65.89 -65.09 -49.42
N LEU A 40 66.27 -66.05 -48.57
CA LEU A 40 65.56 -66.36 -47.33
C LEU A 40 65.59 -65.18 -46.34
N ALA A 41 66.75 -64.52 -46.18
CA ALA A 41 66.90 -63.35 -45.33
C ALA A 41 66.06 -62.16 -45.83
N PHE A 42 65.97 -61.96 -47.15
CA PHE A 42 65.07 -60.98 -47.75
C PHE A 42 63.61 -61.28 -47.42
N LEU A 43 63.16 -62.52 -47.61
CA LEU A 43 61.78 -62.92 -47.30
C LEU A 43 61.42 -62.69 -45.83
N PHE A 44 62.29 -63.09 -44.89
CA PHE A 44 62.03 -62.90 -43.46
C PHE A 44 61.97 -61.42 -43.08
N ARG A 45 62.83 -60.58 -43.66
CA ARG A 45 62.82 -59.13 -43.41
C ARG A 45 61.61 -58.45 -44.06
N LEU A 46 61.24 -58.86 -45.26
CA LEU A 46 60.02 -58.39 -45.91
C LEU A 46 58.78 -58.75 -45.10
N ALA A 47 58.72 -59.99 -44.57
CA ALA A 47 57.66 -60.42 -43.67
C ALA A 47 57.62 -59.61 -42.37
N ALA A 48 58.77 -59.31 -41.78
CA ALA A 48 58.86 -58.47 -40.58
C ALA A 48 58.35 -57.04 -40.85
N PHE A 49 58.75 -56.42 -41.96
CA PHE A 49 58.24 -55.10 -42.33
C PHE A 49 56.75 -55.11 -42.69
N ALA A 50 56.28 -56.13 -43.39
CA ALA A 50 54.86 -56.31 -43.70
C ALA A 50 54.02 -56.43 -42.41
N PHE A 51 54.54 -57.12 -41.41
CA PHE A 51 53.89 -57.23 -40.10
C PHE A 51 53.80 -55.87 -39.38
N VAL A 52 54.89 -55.08 -39.40
CA VAL A 52 54.89 -53.72 -38.82
C VAL A 52 53.92 -52.80 -39.57
N LEU A 53 53.91 -52.83 -40.91
CA LEU A 53 52.96 -52.06 -41.71
C LEU A 53 51.51 -52.48 -41.41
N LEU A 54 51.26 -53.78 -41.21
CA LEU A 54 49.94 -54.29 -40.82
C LEU A 54 49.52 -53.84 -39.42
N LEU A 55 50.43 -53.74 -38.46
CA LEU A 55 50.14 -53.16 -37.14
C LEU A 55 49.83 -51.66 -37.24
N LEU A 56 50.59 -50.92 -38.05
CA LEU A 56 50.37 -49.48 -38.29
C LEU A 56 49.06 -49.20 -39.06
N LEU A 57 48.59 -50.15 -39.87
CA LEU A 57 47.26 -50.09 -40.51
C LEU A 57 46.11 -50.19 -39.50
N ASN A 58 46.43 -50.43 -38.22
CA ASN A 58 45.50 -50.43 -37.08
C ASN A 58 44.24 -51.27 -37.34
N PRO A 59 44.38 -52.59 -37.57
CA PRO A 59 43.25 -53.47 -37.87
C PRO A 59 42.28 -53.50 -36.70
N ARG A 60 41.18 -52.76 -36.83
CA ARG A 60 40.10 -52.76 -35.83
C ARG A 60 39.01 -53.74 -36.26
N ARG A 61 38.59 -54.60 -35.33
CA ARG A 61 37.32 -55.32 -35.46
C ARG A 61 36.21 -54.31 -35.16
N GLN A 62 35.52 -53.83 -36.20
CA GLN A 62 34.21 -53.21 -36.05
C GLN A 62 33.26 -54.28 -35.51
N GLY A 63 33.03 -54.28 -34.19
CA GLY A 63 31.75 -54.71 -33.69
C GLY A 63 30.72 -53.71 -34.21
N ALA A 64 29.63 -54.20 -34.78
CA ALA A 64 28.46 -53.36 -34.98
C ALA A 64 28.01 -52.91 -33.59
N VAL A 65 28.47 -51.73 -33.16
CA VAL A 65 27.86 -51.02 -32.06
C VAL A 65 26.50 -50.62 -32.60
N ARG A 66 25.50 -51.48 -32.42
CA ARG A 66 24.17 -50.98 -32.12
C ARG A 66 24.41 -49.96 -31.03
N GLU A 67 24.14 -48.69 -31.28
CA GLU A 67 23.95 -47.74 -30.20
C GLU A 67 22.94 -48.40 -29.27
N VAL A 68 23.46 -48.97 -28.18
CA VAL A 68 22.64 -49.28 -27.03
C VAL A 68 22.28 -47.88 -26.54
N LEU A 69 21.10 -47.40 -26.99
CA LEU A 69 20.40 -46.32 -26.33
C LEU A 69 20.60 -46.54 -24.83
N PRO A 70 21.05 -45.53 -24.08
CA PRO A 70 21.29 -45.71 -22.66
C PRO A 70 20.03 -46.35 -22.08
N SER A 71 20.20 -47.44 -21.34
CA SER A 71 19.12 -48.30 -20.80
C SER A 71 18.24 -47.61 -19.75
N GLY A 72 18.16 -46.28 -19.80
CA GLY A 72 17.32 -45.44 -18.99
C GLY A 72 16.01 -45.13 -19.70
N ASN A 73 14.92 -45.21 -18.93
CA ASN A 73 13.60 -44.79 -19.35
C ASN A 73 13.59 -43.32 -19.85
N PRO A 74 12.88 -42.99 -20.94
CA PRO A 74 12.76 -41.61 -21.40
C PRO A 74 11.99 -40.75 -20.38
N VAL A 75 12.41 -39.50 -20.23
CA VAL A 75 11.74 -38.49 -19.38
C VAL A 75 11.16 -37.39 -20.26
N LEU A 76 9.87 -37.13 -20.10
CA LEU A 76 9.19 -35.96 -20.63
C LEU A 76 9.14 -34.88 -19.56
N LEU A 77 9.69 -33.71 -19.85
CA LEU A 77 9.76 -32.57 -18.96
C LEU A 77 8.81 -31.47 -19.46
N LEU A 78 7.72 -31.25 -18.72
CA LEU A 78 6.66 -30.31 -19.06
C LEU A 78 6.80 -29.01 -18.27
N ASP A 79 6.82 -27.88 -18.97
CA ASP A 79 6.79 -26.56 -18.37
C ASP A 79 5.38 -26.26 -17.82
N THR A 80 5.29 -25.89 -16.54
CA THR A 80 4.04 -25.54 -15.85
C THR A 80 4.06 -24.09 -15.34
N SER A 81 4.90 -23.24 -15.93
CA SER A 81 4.92 -21.80 -15.71
C SER A 81 3.62 -21.11 -16.13
N ARG A 82 3.39 -19.91 -15.61
CA ARG A 82 2.20 -19.08 -15.85
C ARG A 82 2.00 -18.79 -17.35
N SER A 83 3.09 -18.68 -18.13
CA SER A 83 3.02 -18.47 -19.57
C SER A 83 2.45 -19.67 -20.34
N MET A 84 2.54 -20.88 -19.78
CA MET A 84 1.95 -22.09 -20.35
C MET A 84 0.42 -22.17 -20.15
N GLY A 85 -0.14 -21.32 -19.28
CA GLY A 85 -1.59 -21.23 -19.02
C GLY A 85 -2.36 -20.35 -20.00
N ILE A 86 -1.64 -19.71 -20.94
CA ILE A 86 -2.17 -18.75 -21.89
C ILE A 86 -2.77 -19.48 -23.13
N GLU A 87 -3.77 -18.86 -23.79
CA GLU A 87 -4.56 -19.36 -24.95
C GLU A 87 -5.65 -20.40 -24.60
N SER A 88 -6.58 -20.66 -25.53
CA SER A 88 -7.59 -21.72 -25.41
C SER A 88 -7.63 -22.57 -26.69
N PRO A 89 -7.28 -23.88 -26.65
CA PRO A 89 -6.73 -24.60 -25.50
C PRO A 89 -5.35 -24.07 -25.08
N SER A 90 -5.06 -24.10 -23.78
CA SER A 90 -3.81 -23.56 -23.22
C SER A 90 -2.59 -24.30 -23.77
N ARG A 91 -1.43 -23.64 -23.75
CA ARG A 91 -0.15 -24.27 -24.16
C ARG A 91 0.15 -25.52 -23.33
N LEU A 92 -0.17 -25.51 -22.03
CA LEU A 92 -0.03 -26.67 -21.14
C LEU A 92 -1.01 -27.80 -21.51
N GLU A 93 -2.25 -27.50 -21.86
CA GLU A 93 -3.21 -28.51 -22.34
C GLU A 93 -2.72 -29.19 -23.62
N ARG A 94 -2.18 -28.41 -24.57
CA ARG A 94 -1.54 -28.95 -25.78
C ARG A 94 -0.32 -29.80 -25.45
N ALA A 95 0.54 -29.32 -24.54
CA ALA A 95 1.71 -30.07 -24.08
C ALA A 95 1.32 -31.42 -23.44
N ARG A 96 0.24 -31.45 -22.66
CA ARG A 96 -0.32 -32.66 -22.04
C ARG A 96 -0.98 -33.60 -23.04
N ALA A 97 -1.74 -33.08 -23.99
CA ALA A 97 -2.32 -33.88 -25.05
C ALA A 97 -1.24 -34.61 -25.84
N LEU A 98 -0.14 -33.92 -26.15
CA LEU A 98 1.00 -34.52 -26.80
C LEU A 98 1.74 -35.52 -25.89
N ALA A 99 1.91 -35.21 -24.61
CA ALA A 99 2.48 -36.14 -23.64
C ALA A 99 1.72 -37.48 -23.65
N ALA A 100 0.39 -37.42 -23.69
CA ALA A 100 -0.48 -38.60 -23.77
C ALA A 100 -0.33 -39.34 -25.10
N GLU A 101 -0.20 -38.63 -26.22
CA GLU A 101 0.06 -39.22 -27.54
C GLU A 101 1.40 -39.99 -27.57
N ILE A 102 2.46 -39.39 -27.00
CA ILE A 102 3.79 -40.01 -26.89
C ILE A 102 3.74 -41.24 -25.98
N ALA A 103 3.03 -41.15 -24.85
CA ALA A 103 2.82 -42.28 -23.94
C ALA A 103 2.13 -43.45 -24.66
N GLY A 104 1.09 -43.19 -25.46
CA GLY A 104 0.37 -44.20 -26.23
C GLY A 104 1.20 -44.88 -27.33
N ARG A 105 2.27 -44.23 -27.81
CA ARG A 105 3.20 -44.78 -28.81
C ARG A 105 4.47 -45.41 -28.22
N THR A 106 4.61 -45.40 -26.90
CA THR A 106 5.81 -45.92 -26.22
C THR A 106 5.82 -47.46 -26.28
N PRO A 107 6.91 -48.11 -26.75
CA PRO A 107 6.99 -49.57 -26.84
C PRO A 107 6.84 -50.26 -25.48
N SER A 108 6.28 -51.48 -25.46
CA SER A 108 5.92 -52.24 -24.23
C SER A 108 7.08 -52.56 -23.27
N GLY A 109 8.33 -52.28 -23.65
CA GLY A 109 9.53 -52.44 -22.81
C GLY A 109 10.11 -51.14 -22.23
N MET A 110 9.55 -49.97 -22.56
CA MET A 110 9.97 -48.67 -22.02
C MET A 110 8.87 -48.09 -21.12
N ARG A 111 9.27 -47.44 -20.02
CA ARG A 111 8.36 -46.65 -19.19
C ARG A 111 8.63 -45.17 -19.41
N LEU A 112 7.70 -44.45 -20.01
CA LEU A 112 7.79 -42.99 -20.10
C LEU A 112 7.57 -42.39 -18.70
N ARG A 113 8.52 -41.59 -18.22
CA ARG A 113 8.36 -40.79 -17.00
C ARG A 113 7.96 -39.38 -17.38
N VAL A 114 6.95 -38.82 -16.73
CA VAL A 114 6.57 -37.41 -16.90
C VAL A 114 7.00 -36.64 -15.66
N ALA A 115 7.80 -35.60 -15.88
CA ALA A 115 8.22 -34.62 -14.90
C ALA A 115 7.65 -33.26 -15.29
N GLU A 116 7.35 -32.42 -14.31
CA GLU A 116 6.89 -31.05 -14.49
C GLU A 116 7.92 -30.09 -13.88
N PHE A 117 8.08 -28.91 -14.46
CA PHE A 117 8.92 -27.87 -13.89
C PHE A 117 8.28 -26.48 -14.00
N ASP A 118 8.59 -25.66 -13.01
CA ASP A 118 8.33 -24.22 -12.96
C ASP A 118 9.57 -23.54 -12.33
N GLY A 119 9.42 -22.89 -11.17
CA GLY A 119 10.54 -22.53 -10.29
C GLY A 119 11.06 -23.71 -9.46
N ALA A 120 10.32 -24.83 -9.43
CA ALA A 120 10.66 -26.10 -8.81
C ALA A 120 10.39 -27.26 -9.77
N THR A 121 11.06 -28.39 -9.55
CA THR A 121 10.93 -29.58 -10.40
C THR A 121 10.19 -30.70 -9.67
N ARG A 122 9.11 -31.21 -10.28
CA ARG A 122 8.30 -32.34 -9.80
C ARG A 122 8.55 -33.55 -10.70
N LEU A 123 9.26 -34.55 -10.20
CA LEU A 123 9.77 -35.66 -11.03
C LEU A 123 8.73 -36.76 -11.34
N GLN A 124 7.68 -36.86 -10.52
CA GLN A 124 6.48 -37.70 -10.71
C GLN A 124 5.28 -37.01 -10.04
N PRO A 125 4.57 -36.11 -10.73
CA PRO A 125 3.43 -35.42 -10.13
C PRO A 125 2.29 -36.41 -9.86
N ALA A 126 1.72 -36.36 -8.64
CA ALA A 126 0.58 -37.21 -8.27
C ALA A 126 -0.72 -36.83 -8.99
N ALA A 127 -0.82 -35.55 -9.40
CA ALA A 127 -1.91 -35.01 -10.21
C ALA A 127 -1.34 -33.93 -11.16
N PRO A 128 -1.99 -33.67 -12.30
CA PRO A 128 -1.54 -32.64 -13.24
C PRO A 128 -1.60 -31.25 -12.59
N ALA A 129 -0.47 -30.54 -12.47
CA ALA A 129 -0.44 -29.20 -11.89
C ALA A 129 -1.12 -28.14 -12.79
N PRO A 130 -1.77 -27.10 -12.25
CA PRO A 130 -2.14 -25.94 -13.05
C PRO A 130 -0.90 -25.17 -13.54
N ALA A 131 -1.06 -24.36 -14.58
CA ALA A 131 -0.01 -23.45 -15.08
C ALA A 131 0.14 -22.23 -14.15
N SER A 132 0.68 -22.44 -12.95
CA SER A 132 0.76 -21.40 -11.91
C SER A 132 2.20 -20.99 -11.55
N GLY A 133 3.20 -21.59 -12.19
CA GLY A 133 4.61 -21.35 -11.89
C GLY A 133 5.06 -19.92 -12.20
N ALA A 134 5.66 -19.22 -11.23
CA ALA A 134 6.13 -17.83 -11.42
C ALA A 134 7.43 -17.72 -12.27
N ALA A 135 8.12 -18.84 -12.50
CA ALA A 135 9.38 -18.89 -13.25
C ALA A 135 9.46 -20.18 -14.09
N SER A 136 10.32 -20.17 -15.11
CA SER A 136 10.64 -21.32 -15.96
C SER A 136 12.14 -21.63 -15.83
N HIS A 137 12.51 -22.42 -14.82
CA HIS A 137 13.90 -22.81 -14.52
C HIS A 137 14.25 -24.19 -15.08
N LEU A 138 14.60 -24.25 -16.38
CA LEU A 138 14.91 -25.50 -17.05
C LEU A 138 16.24 -26.10 -16.57
N GLY A 139 17.27 -25.28 -16.38
CA GLY A 139 18.59 -25.73 -15.91
C GLY A 139 18.52 -26.41 -14.55
N GLN A 140 17.78 -25.82 -13.61
CA GLN A 140 17.54 -26.44 -12.29
C GLN A 140 16.80 -27.78 -12.40
N ALA A 141 15.85 -27.88 -13.34
CA ALA A 141 15.12 -29.12 -13.59
C ALA A 141 16.00 -30.23 -14.16
N LEU A 142 16.88 -29.87 -15.10
CA LEU A 142 17.88 -30.79 -15.64
C LEU A 142 18.87 -31.24 -14.55
N ASP A 143 19.38 -30.32 -13.73
CA ASP A 143 20.28 -30.66 -12.62
C ASP A 143 19.61 -31.60 -11.60
N ARG A 144 18.33 -31.40 -11.30
CA ARG A 144 17.56 -32.29 -10.41
C ARG A 144 17.42 -33.69 -10.99
N LEU A 145 17.13 -33.81 -12.29
CA LEU A 145 17.07 -35.10 -12.98
C LEU A 145 18.41 -35.84 -12.92
N MET A 146 19.52 -35.09 -12.95
CA MET A 146 20.88 -35.65 -12.91
C MET A 146 21.35 -36.10 -11.53
N ASN A 147 20.74 -35.57 -10.47
CA ASN A 147 21.08 -35.88 -9.08
C ASN A 147 20.20 -36.98 -8.47
N GLU A 148 19.35 -37.65 -9.26
CA GLU A 148 18.60 -38.82 -8.79
C GLU A 148 19.53 -40.04 -8.50
N PRO A 149 19.11 -40.97 -7.62
CA PRO A 149 19.89 -42.16 -7.27
C PRO A 149 20.31 -43.02 -8.48
N ALA A 150 21.49 -43.64 -8.39
CA ALA A 150 22.03 -44.48 -9.45
C ALA A 150 21.03 -45.58 -9.89
N GLY A 151 20.70 -45.61 -11.18
CA GLY A 151 19.70 -46.52 -11.78
C GLY A 151 18.45 -45.83 -12.36
N THR A 152 18.30 -44.52 -12.17
CA THR A 152 17.16 -43.72 -12.66
C THR A 152 17.53 -42.67 -13.71
N ILE A 153 18.81 -42.62 -14.10
CA ILE A 153 19.35 -41.67 -15.08
C ILE A 153 18.63 -41.87 -16.42
N PRO A 154 18.02 -40.81 -16.99
CA PRO A 154 17.27 -40.92 -18.24
C PRO A 154 18.19 -41.21 -19.42
N GLY A 155 17.74 -42.06 -20.36
CA GLY A 155 18.44 -42.26 -21.63
C GLY A 155 18.16 -41.13 -22.64
N GLN A 156 17.01 -40.48 -22.52
CA GLN A 156 16.59 -39.34 -23.32
C GLN A 156 15.69 -38.42 -22.50
N ILE A 157 15.83 -37.11 -22.71
CA ILE A 157 14.98 -36.08 -22.12
C ILE A 157 14.26 -35.35 -23.26
N LEU A 158 12.94 -35.24 -23.19
CA LEU A 158 12.14 -34.42 -24.10
C LEU A 158 11.54 -33.25 -23.31
N VAL A 159 11.89 -32.02 -23.68
CA VAL A 159 11.41 -30.80 -23.04
C VAL A 159 10.26 -30.21 -23.85
N VAL A 160 9.13 -29.90 -23.20
CA VAL A 160 8.00 -29.19 -23.82
C VAL A 160 7.77 -27.88 -23.09
N SER A 161 7.98 -26.76 -23.78
CA SER A 161 7.91 -25.40 -23.23
C SER A 161 7.63 -24.37 -24.34
N ASP A 162 7.28 -23.14 -23.97
CA ASP A 162 7.20 -21.99 -24.88
C ASP A 162 8.58 -21.31 -25.11
N GLY A 163 9.63 -21.76 -24.43
CA GLY A 163 11.01 -21.32 -24.62
C GLY A 163 11.41 -20.07 -23.84
N ALA A 164 10.52 -19.54 -22.98
CA ALA A 164 10.77 -18.33 -22.19
C ALA A 164 11.54 -18.62 -20.87
N PHE A 165 12.74 -19.18 -20.98
CA PHE A 165 13.54 -19.58 -19.80
C PHE A 165 14.25 -18.42 -19.11
N GLN A 166 14.38 -18.51 -17.78
CA GLN A 166 15.01 -17.47 -16.93
C GLN A 166 16.41 -17.85 -16.42
N ASP A 167 16.89 -19.08 -16.70
CA ASP A 167 18.15 -19.65 -16.18
C ASP A 167 19.10 -20.14 -17.30
N LEU A 168 19.30 -19.31 -18.33
CA LEU A 168 20.18 -19.56 -19.48
C LEU A 168 21.61 -20.05 -19.11
N PRO A 169 22.31 -19.45 -18.12
CA PRO A 169 23.65 -19.91 -17.72
C PRO A 169 23.64 -21.34 -17.15
N GLU A 170 22.65 -21.67 -16.33
CA GLU A 170 22.41 -23.01 -15.75
C GLU A 170 22.13 -24.01 -16.87
N ILE A 171 21.21 -23.70 -17.79
CA ILE A 171 20.87 -24.55 -18.94
C ILE A 171 22.12 -24.93 -19.73
N THR A 172 22.99 -23.95 -20.03
CA THR A 172 24.21 -24.18 -20.81
C THR A 172 25.14 -25.20 -20.14
N ARG A 173 25.30 -25.08 -18.82
CA ARG A 173 26.11 -26.00 -18.00
C ARG A 173 25.47 -27.39 -17.91
N SER A 174 24.17 -27.47 -17.60
CA SER A 174 23.46 -28.76 -17.49
C SER A 174 23.46 -29.52 -18.82
N LEU A 175 23.32 -28.82 -19.96
CA LEU A 175 23.40 -29.41 -21.29
C LEU A 175 24.80 -29.97 -21.60
N ALA A 176 25.87 -29.29 -21.18
CA ALA A 176 27.23 -29.79 -21.34
C ALA A 176 27.46 -31.08 -20.54
N ASP A 177 26.94 -31.14 -19.30
CA ASP A 177 27.04 -32.32 -18.44
C ASP A 177 26.21 -33.50 -18.97
N LEU A 178 25.01 -33.23 -19.49
CA LEU A 178 24.16 -34.23 -20.16
C LEU A 178 24.85 -34.81 -21.39
N LYS A 179 25.46 -33.95 -22.21
CA LYS A 179 26.22 -34.37 -23.40
C LYS A 179 27.41 -35.25 -23.04
N ASN A 180 28.17 -34.91 -22.00
CA ASN A 180 29.32 -35.71 -21.53
C ASN A 180 28.90 -37.11 -21.05
N ARG A 181 27.65 -37.28 -20.62
CA ARG A 181 27.07 -38.57 -20.18
C ARG A 181 26.30 -39.31 -21.27
N GLY A 182 26.28 -38.79 -22.50
CA GLY A 182 25.60 -39.41 -23.64
C GLY A 182 24.06 -39.34 -23.57
N ILE A 183 23.50 -38.41 -22.80
CA ILE A 183 22.05 -38.23 -22.67
C ILE A 183 21.60 -37.21 -23.73
N THR A 184 20.62 -37.59 -24.54
CA THR A 184 20.08 -36.71 -25.59
C THR A 184 18.95 -35.86 -25.04
N VAL A 185 19.00 -34.55 -25.27
CA VAL A 185 17.90 -33.61 -24.98
C VAL A 185 17.24 -33.20 -26.29
N SER A 186 15.96 -33.50 -26.42
CA SER A 186 15.10 -33.04 -27.51
C SER A 186 14.17 -31.97 -26.98
N THR A 187 13.84 -30.98 -27.81
CA THR A 187 12.92 -29.89 -27.44
C THR A 187 11.72 -29.88 -28.36
N LEU A 188 10.57 -29.57 -27.79
CA LEU A 188 9.38 -29.25 -28.53
C LEU A 188 8.82 -27.93 -28.01
N THR A 189 8.66 -26.97 -28.92
CA THR A 189 8.10 -25.66 -28.62
C THR A 189 6.58 -25.68 -28.75
N VAL A 190 5.89 -25.06 -27.80
CA VAL A 190 4.44 -24.81 -27.86
C VAL A 190 4.17 -23.31 -27.81
N GLY A 191 3.36 -22.81 -28.74
CA GLY A 191 3.09 -21.38 -28.89
C GLY A 191 3.18 -20.94 -30.34
N SER A 192 3.29 -19.63 -30.56
CA SER A 192 3.48 -19.03 -31.87
C SER A 192 4.81 -18.29 -31.95
N ASP A 193 5.45 -18.31 -33.13
CA ASP A 193 6.66 -17.54 -33.42
C ASP A 193 6.35 -16.04 -33.69
N THR A 194 5.07 -15.69 -33.83
CA THR A 194 4.62 -14.32 -34.00
C THR A 194 4.38 -13.67 -32.65
N VAL A 195 5.07 -12.55 -32.38
CA VAL A 195 4.80 -11.72 -31.19
C VAL A 195 3.36 -11.20 -31.26
N PRO A 196 2.49 -11.54 -30.30
CA PRO A 196 1.12 -11.02 -30.27
C PRO A 196 1.10 -9.53 -29.97
N PRO A 197 0.05 -8.81 -30.42
CA PRO A 197 -0.22 -7.47 -29.93
C PRO A 197 -0.49 -7.53 -28.41
N ASN A 198 0.12 -6.64 -27.63
CA ASN A 198 -0.10 -6.52 -26.19
C ASN A 198 0.06 -5.05 -25.80
N ALA A 199 -0.77 -4.54 -24.91
CA ALA A 199 -0.58 -3.25 -24.26
C ALA A 199 -0.59 -3.47 -22.75
N PHE A 200 0.28 -2.82 -22.00
CA PHE A 200 0.32 -3.06 -20.56
C PHE A 200 0.87 -1.86 -19.81
N ILE A 201 0.51 -1.78 -18.53
CA ILE A 201 0.99 -0.74 -17.63
C ILE A 201 2.31 -1.19 -17.02
N THR A 202 3.40 -0.50 -17.34
CA THR A 202 4.74 -0.86 -16.86
C THR A 202 5.01 -0.34 -15.45
N SER A 203 4.59 0.90 -15.17
CA SER A 203 4.81 1.51 -13.85
C SER A 203 3.85 2.66 -13.60
N VAL A 204 3.44 2.80 -12.34
CA VAL A 204 2.75 3.98 -11.81
C VAL A 204 3.63 4.58 -10.71
N ASN A 205 4.08 5.81 -10.89
CA ASN A 205 4.86 6.54 -9.90
C ASN A 205 3.96 7.56 -9.21
N VAL A 206 3.70 7.34 -7.93
CA VAL A 206 2.86 8.19 -7.09
C VAL A 206 3.35 8.13 -5.63
N PRO A 207 3.36 9.27 -4.91
CA PRO A 207 3.60 9.29 -3.47
C PRO A 207 2.67 8.34 -2.71
N SER A 208 3.25 7.56 -1.78
CA SER A 208 2.49 6.66 -0.90
C SER A 208 1.69 7.40 0.18
N THR A 209 2.03 8.66 0.46
CA THR A 209 1.28 9.53 1.36
C THR A 209 1.16 10.94 0.82
N ALA A 210 0.04 11.59 1.13
CA ALA A 210 -0.21 12.98 0.77
C ALA A 210 -1.01 13.69 1.86
N SER A 211 -1.15 15.01 1.71
CA SER A 211 -1.97 15.80 2.62
C SER A 211 -3.46 15.50 2.37
N ALA A 212 -4.25 15.54 3.44
CA ALA A 212 -5.71 15.41 3.33
C ALA A 212 -6.25 16.48 2.38
N SER A 213 -7.17 16.12 1.49
CA SER A 213 -7.80 17.05 0.53
C SER A 213 -6.81 17.74 -0.41
N SER A 214 -5.67 17.12 -0.71
CA SER A 214 -4.73 17.59 -1.72
C SER A 214 -4.89 16.81 -3.03
N ALA A 215 -4.21 17.24 -4.10
CA ALA A 215 -4.12 16.50 -5.34
C ALA A 215 -2.66 16.13 -5.61
N VAL A 216 -2.43 14.92 -6.11
CA VAL A 216 -1.09 14.38 -6.34
C VAL A 216 -0.96 13.97 -7.79
N GLU A 217 0.17 14.27 -8.41
CA GLU A 217 0.45 13.87 -9.79
C GLU A 217 1.00 12.44 -9.81
N ALA A 218 0.33 11.56 -10.54
CA ALA A 218 0.76 10.20 -10.80
C ALA A 218 1.32 10.09 -12.22
N SER A 219 2.59 9.72 -12.35
CA SER A 219 3.23 9.48 -13.65
C SER A 219 3.12 8.02 -14.04
N ILE A 220 2.43 7.75 -15.14
CA ILE A 220 2.09 6.40 -15.61
C ILE A 220 2.87 6.10 -16.89
N VAL A 221 3.53 4.95 -16.92
CA VAL A 221 4.25 4.44 -18.10
C VAL A 221 3.47 3.26 -18.68
N ILE A 222 3.18 3.35 -19.97
CA ILE A 222 2.48 2.32 -20.74
C ILE A 222 3.40 1.88 -21.87
N GLU A 223 3.54 0.58 -22.05
CA GLU A 223 4.30 -0.02 -23.15
C GLU A 223 3.37 -0.93 -23.97
N GLY A 224 3.73 -1.12 -25.23
CA GLY A 224 2.99 -2.01 -26.10
C GLY A 224 3.89 -2.67 -27.14
N THR A 225 3.60 -3.94 -27.41
CA THR A 225 4.35 -4.79 -28.34
C THR A 225 3.47 -5.15 -29.52
N ALA A 226 4.05 -5.17 -30.73
CA ALA A 226 3.36 -5.54 -31.98
C ALA A 226 2.05 -4.76 -32.27
N LEU A 227 1.95 -3.52 -31.77
CA LEU A 227 0.83 -2.61 -32.03
C LEU A 227 1.11 -1.64 -33.18
N PRO A 228 0.11 -1.31 -34.02
CA PRO A 228 0.24 -0.23 -35.00
C PRO A 228 0.57 1.11 -34.32
N GLU A 229 1.46 1.89 -34.94
CA GLU A 229 1.83 3.20 -34.41
C GLU A 229 0.61 4.14 -34.40
N GLY A 230 0.39 4.84 -33.29
CA GLY A 230 -0.77 5.72 -33.12
C GLY A 230 -2.08 5.03 -32.71
N THR A 231 -2.05 3.74 -32.34
CA THR A 231 -3.23 3.06 -31.77
C THR A 231 -3.69 3.79 -30.50
N PRO A 232 -4.96 4.26 -30.43
CA PRO A 232 -5.48 4.92 -29.23
C PRO A 232 -5.84 3.88 -28.17
N LEU A 233 -5.25 3.99 -26.99
CA LEU A 233 -5.57 3.19 -25.82
C LEU A 233 -6.33 4.06 -24.82
N THR A 234 -7.34 3.51 -24.15
CA THR A 234 -8.11 4.23 -23.13
C THR A 234 -7.67 3.77 -21.75
N LEU A 235 -7.26 4.70 -20.92
CA LEU A 235 -6.88 4.47 -19.54
C LEU A 235 -7.96 5.02 -18.62
N SER A 236 -8.42 4.22 -17.66
CA SER A 236 -9.44 4.59 -16.69
C SER A 236 -8.88 4.51 -15.26
N LEU A 237 -9.29 5.45 -14.41
CA LEU A 237 -8.91 5.50 -13.01
C LEU A 237 -10.16 5.44 -12.13
N ARG A 238 -10.14 4.57 -11.12
CA ARG A 238 -11.23 4.40 -10.15
C ARG A 238 -10.68 4.32 -8.73
N GLY A 239 -11.18 5.17 -7.83
CA GLY A 239 -11.00 5.04 -6.39
C GLY A 239 -11.97 4.03 -5.80
N ALA A 240 -11.55 3.28 -4.79
CA ALA A 240 -12.38 2.31 -4.09
C ALA A 240 -13.52 3.00 -3.32
N GLU A 241 -13.19 4.10 -2.64
CA GLU A 241 -14.16 4.93 -1.90
C GLU A 241 -14.72 6.07 -2.75
N GLN A 242 -13.86 6.75 -3.52
CA GLN A 242 -14.28 7.92 -4.30
C GLN A 242 -15.00 7.57 -5.62
N GLY A 243 -14.96 6.31 -6.04
CA GLY A 243 -15.54 5.89 -7.33
C GLY A 243 -14.74 6.37 -8.55
N PRO A 244 -15.35 6.39 -9.74
CA PRO A 244 -14.66 6.66 -11.01
C PRO A 244 -14.12 8.10 -11.09
N GLN A 245 -12.82 8.25 -11.38
CA GLN A 245 -12.12 9.54 -11.48
C GLN A 245 -12.01 10.08 -12.91
N GLY A 246 -12.29 9.24 -13.91
CA GLY A 246 -12.32 9.63 -15.31
C GLY A 246 -11.60 8.66 -16.24
N GLN A 247 -11.50 9.05 -17.51
CA GLN A 247 -10.82 8.31 -18.57
C GLN A 247 -9.91 9.27 -19.37
N LYS A 248 -8.74 8.78 -19.79
CA LYS A 248 -7.82 9.49 -20.69
C LYS A 248 -7.44 8.59 -21.86
N THR A 249 -7.35 9.16 -23.06
CA THR A 249 -6.83 8.45 -24.23
C THR A 249 -5.33 8.70 -24.37
N VAL A 250 -4.57 7.65 -24.60
CA VAL A 250 -3.11 7.67 -24.78
C VAL A 250 -2.75 7.03 -26.12
N THR A 251 -1.72 7.56 -26.78
CA THR A 251 -1.17 6.98 -28.01
C THR A 251 0.29 6.64 -27.81
N LEU A 252 0.68 5.42 -28.18
CA LEU A 252 2.06 4.96 -28.04
C LEU A 252 2.93 5.55 -29.16
N ARG A 253 4.11 6.06 -28.80
CA ARG A 253 5.17 6.46 -29.74
C ARG A 253 6.34 5.51 -29.58
N LYS A 254 6.77 4.85 -30.66
CA LYS A 254 7.80 3.79 -30.60
C LYS A 254 7.50 2.72 -29.53
N GLY A 255 6.24 2.33 -29.38
CA GLY A 255 5.79 1.30 -28.42
C GLY A 255 5.73 1.75 -26.96
N ARG A 256 5.87 3.05 -26.64
CA ARG A 256 5.81 3.57 -25.27
C ARG A 256 5.04 4.88 -25.17
N ALA A 257 4.39 5.11 -24.03
CA ALA A 257 3.83 6.40 -23.65
C ALA A 257 4.08 6.72 -22.16
N LEU A 258 4.21 8.01 -21.88
CA LEU A 258 4.24 8.56 -20.53
C LEU A 258 3.01 9.48 -20.38
N LEU A 259 2.27 9.31 -19.30
CA LEU A 259 1.06 10.07 -19.02
C LEU A 259 1.05 10.52 -17.57
N ASP A 260 0.84 11.82 -17.34
CA ASP A 260 0.61 12.34 -16.00
C ASP A 260 -0.90 12.43 -15.71
N TRP A 261 -1.29 12.03 -14.51
CA TRP A 261 -2.67 12.04 -14.04
C TRP A 261 -2.75 12.63 -12.62
N VAL A 262 -3.50 13.71 -12.47
CA VAL A 262 -3.77 14.32 -11.16
C VAL A 262 -4.83 13.52 -10.42
N VAL A 263 -4.44 12.88 -9.32
CA VAL A 263 -5.28 12.04 -8.47
C VAL A 263 -5.70 12.83 -7.23
N PRO A 264 -7.00 13.05 -6.97
CA PRO A 264 -7.46 13.71 -5.76
C PRO A 264 -7.33 12.78 -4.54
N VAL A 265 -6.75 13.30 -3.47
CA VAL A 265 -6.55 12.58 -2.22
C VAL A 265 -7.66 12.96 -1.25
N GLY A 266 -8.43 11.95 -0.83
CA GLY A 266 -9.49 12.11 0.16
C GLY A 266 -8.96 12.42 1.56
N LEU A 267 -9.83 12.36 2.56
CA LEU A 267 -9.47 12.65 3.96
C LEU A 267 -8.78 11.48 4.67
N ARG A 268 -9.02 10.26 4.19
CA ARG A 268 -8.58 9.01 4.85
C ARG A 268 -7.61 8.18 4.01
N GLY A 269 -7.13 8.74 2.90
CA GLY A 269 -6.52 7.99 1.82
C GLY A 269 -7.55 7.22 1.00
N ASP A 270 -7.12 6.62 -0.10
CA ASP A 270 -7.95 5.75 -0.93
C ASP A 270 -7.07 4.75 -1.68
N ARG A 271 -7.68 3.64 -2.12
CA ARG A 271 -7.07 2.66 -3.01
C ARG A 271 -7.59 2.90 -4.42
N PHE A 272 -6.67 3.05 -5.36
CA PHE A 272 -6.98 3.35 -6.74
C PHE A 272 -6.64 2.17 -7.65
N THR A 273 -7.53 1.90 -8.59
CA THR A 273 -7.34 0.92 -9.65
C THR A 273 -7.26 1.66 -10.98
N LEU A 274 -6.18 1.40 -11.71
CA LEU A 274 -5.92 1.93 -13.04
C LEU A 274 -6.11 0.78 -14.03
N THR A 275 -7.01 0.95 -15.00
CA THR A 275 -7.35 -0.10 -15.98
C THR A 275 -7.15 0.44 -17.39
N LEU A 276 -6.37 -0.28 -18.18
CA LEU A 276 -6.13 -0.06 -19.60
C LEU A 276 -7.14 -0.86 -20.43
N SER A 277 -7.65 -0.25 -21.51
CA SER A 277 -8.56 -0.94 -22.42
C SER A 277 -7.84 -2.06 -23.20
N PRO A 278 -8.39 -3.29 -23.22
CA PRO A 278 -7.78 -4.41 -23.93
C PRO A 278 -7.72 -4.16 -25.43
N VAL A 279 -6.67 -4.69 -26.08
CA VAL A 279 -6.46 -4.53 -27.52
C VAL A 279 -6.89 -5.78 -28.29
N PRO A 280 -7.48 -5.67 -29.50
CA PRO A 280 -7.81 -6.86 -30.30
C PRO A 280 -6.58 -7.73 -30.59
N GLY A 281 -6.67 -9.02 -30.27
CA GLY A 281 -5.60 -10.01 -30.49
C GLY A 281 -4.63 -10.16 -29.31
N GLU A 282 -4.87 -9.48 -28.21
CA GLU A 282 -4.14 -9.61 -26.96
C GLU A 282 -4.34 -11.00 -26.34
N ILE A 283 -3.26 -11.61 -25.83
CA ILE A 283 -3.33 -12.97 -25.26
C ILE A 283 -3.61 -12.97 -23.75
N THR A 284 -3.36 -11.85 -23.06
CA THR A 284 -3.65 -11.72 -21.63
C THR A 284 -4.11 -10.31 -21.30
N GLU A 285 -5.11 -10.18 -20.43
CA GLU A 285 -5.60 -8.88 -19.97
C GLU A 285 -5.17 -8.59 -18.52
N THR A 286 -4.41 -9.47 -17.88
CA THR A 286 -4.09 -9.33 -16.44
C THR A 286 -3.06 -8.25 -16.16
N ASP A 287 -2.27 -7.86 -17.17
CA ASP A 287 -1.28 -6.77 -17.14
C ASP A 287 -1.88 -5.40 -17.56
N ASN A 288 -3.18 -5.38 -17.87
CA ASN A 288 -3.96 -4.17 -18.14
C ASN A 288 -4.49 -3.50 -16.86
N GLU A 289 -4.34 -4.12 -15.68
CA GLU A 289 -4.83 -3.56 -14.42
C GLU A 289 -3.72 -3.41 -13.38
N VAL A 290 -3.62 -2.24 -12.78
CA VAL A 290 -2.68 -1.95 -11.68
C VAL A 290 -3.43 -1.25 -10.54
N THR A 291 -3.23 -1.74 -9.33
CA THR A 291 -3.78 -1.12 -8.11
C THR A 291 -2.69 -0.47 -7.27
N PHE A 292 -2.93 0.73 -6.77
CA PHE A 292 -2.04 1.46 -5.86
C PHE A 292 -2.83 2.16 -4.76
N SER A 293 -2.18 2.54 -3.65
CA SER A 293 -2.84 3.22 -2.53
C SER A 293 -2.14 4.52 -2.20
N ILE A 294 -2.92 5.58 -1.91
CA ILE A 294 -2.40 6.84 -1.39
C ILE A 294 -2.95 7.02 0.02
N GLY A 295 -2.07 6.98 1.02
CA GLY A 295 -2.42 7.27 2.41
C GLY A 295 -2.48 8.77 2.69
N VAL A 296 -3.16 9.16 3.77
CA VAL A 296 -3.15 10.55 4.25
C VAL A 296 -2.25 10.68 5.46
N ALA A 297 -1.28 11.59 5.38
CA ALA A 297 -0.27 11.76 6.43
C ALA A 297 -0.81 12.46 7.70
N SER A 298 -2.01 13.05 7.64
CA SER A 298 -2.71 13.68 8.76
C SER A 298 -3.68 12.68 9.39
N ARG A 299 -3.48 12.35 10.67
CA ARG A 299 -4.49 11.61 11.44
C ARG A 299 -5.75 12.48 11.63
N LEU A 300 -6.91 11.84 11.60
CA LEU A 300 -8.17 12.46 11.97
C LEU A 300 -8.08 13.04 13.38
N ILE A 301 -8.68 14.23 13.58
CA ILE A 301 -8.78 14.86 14.90
C ILE A 301 -9.71 13.99 15.73
N ARG A 302 -9.25 13.50 16.88
CA ARG A 302 -10.08 12.74 17.81
C ARG A 302 -10.66 13.65 18.87
N LEU A 303 -11.97 13.74 18.86
CA LEU A 303 -12.76 14.53 19.79
C LEU A 303 -13.47 13.61 20.78
N CYS A 304 -13.35 13.89 22.08
CA CYS A 304 -14.24 13.38 23.12
C CYS A 304 -15.26 14.47 23.43
N TYR A 305 -16.53 14.25 23.06
CA TYR A 305 -17.62 15.17 23.35
C TYR A 305 -18.53 14.56 24.41
N MET A 306 -18.75 15.31 25.49
CA MET A 306 -19.56 14.92 26.62
C MET A 306 -20.74 15.88 26.75
N GLU A 307 -21.96 15.35 26.77
CA GLU A 307 -23.19 16.15 26.78
C GLU A 307 -24.19 15.68 27.85
N GLY A 308 -24.70 16.62 28.63
CA GLY A 308 -25.72 16.39 29.64
C GLY A 308 -27.14 16.75 29.19
N SER A 309 -27.29 17.64 28.22
CA SER A 309 -28.56 18.06 27.63
C SER A 309 -29.15 16.94 26.77
N GLN A 310 -30.42 16.63 27.02
CA GLN A 310 -31.18 15.65 26.23
C GLN A 310 -32.36 16.28 25.48
N SER A 311 -32.26 17.59 25.25
CA SER A 311 -33.30 18.35 24.58
C SER A 311 -33.54 17.85 23.16
N LEU A 312 -34.81 17.77 22.77
CA LEU A 312 -35.26 17.39 21.43
C LEU A 312 -35.84 18.60 20.71
N HIS A 313 -35.40 18.86 19.49
CA HIS A 313 -35.79 20.03 18.72
C HIS A 313 -36.18 19.68 17.28
N PRO A 314 -37.26 20.28 16.74
CA PRO A 314 -37.60 20.15 15.32
C PRO A 314 -36.52 20.78 14.43
N PHE A 315 -36.12 20.07 13.37
CA PHE A 315 -35.18 20.52 12.36
C PHE A 315 -35.34 19.74 11.05
N ALA A 316 -35.43 20.46 9.93
CA ALA A 316 -35.56 19.90 8.59
C ALA A 316 -36.68 18.83 8.47
N GLY A 317 -37.83 19.07 9.10
CA GLY A 317 -38.98 18.15 9.08
C GLY A 317 -38.86 16.91 9.96
N LYS A 318 -37.81 16.79 10.77
CA LYS A 318 -37.62 15.72 11.75
C LYS A 318 -37.33 16.30 13.14
N THR A 319 -37.27 15.46 14.16
CA THR A 319 -36.81 15.84 15.49
C THR A 319 -35.36 15.40 15.65
N TYR A 320 -34.53 16.25 16.25
CA TYR A 320 -33.11 16.02 16.50
C TYR A 320 -32.83 16.17 17.99
N SER A 321 -31.98 15.31 18.54
CA SER A 321 -31.40 15.52 19.88
C SER A 321 -30.29 16.57 19.83
N ALA A 322 -30.07 17.31 20.93
CA ALA A 322 -28.97 18.27 21.05
C ALA A 322 -27.61 17.66 20.65
N SER A 323 -27.30 16.47 21.16
CA SER A 323 -26.08 15.74 20.80
C SER A 323 -25.99 15.37 19.32
N LYS A 324 -27.11 15.16 18.61
CA LYS A 324 -27.11 14.95 17.15
C LYS A 324 -26.65 16.19 16.40
N PHE A 325 -27.11 17.39 16.77
CA PHE A 325 -26.68 18.63 16.12
C PHE A 325 -25.17 18.80 16.20
N MET A 326 -24.62 18.55 17.39
CA MET A 326 -23.18 18.64 17.63
C MET A 326 -22.40 17.56 16.89
N CYS A 327 -22.83 16.29 16.94
CA CYS A 327 -22.17 15.22 16.20
C CYS A 327 -22.17 15.45 14.68
N ASP A 328 -23.28 15.90 14.11
CA ASP A 328 -23.37 16.25 12.69
C ASP A 328 -22.46 17.43 12.34
N ALA A 329 -22.39 18.44 13.20
CA ALA A 329 -21.49 19.58 12.99
C ALA A 329 -20.03 19.14 12.99
N PHE A 330 -19.60 18.40 14.02
CA PHE A 330 -18.21 17.97 14.15
C PHE A 330 -17.79 17.06 13.00
N THR A 331 -18.64 16.12 12.60
CA THR A 331 -18.27 15.10 11.61
C THR A 331 -18.52 15.52 10.16
N ALA A 332 -19.18 16.65 9.91
CA ALA A 332 -19.52 17.12 8.56
C ALA A 332 -18.31 17.33 7.64
N SER A 333 -17.15 17.71 8.19
CA SER A 333 -15.92 17.87 7.42
C SER A 333 -15.15 16.57 7.18
N GLY A 334 -15.53 15.46 7.83
CA GLY A 334 -14.92 14.14 7.68
C GLY A 334 -13.50 13.95 8.26
N ASP A 335 -12.84 15.04 8.67
CA ASP A 335 -11.50 15.05 9.29
C ASP A 335 -11.51 14.97 10.82
N ILE A 336 -12.70 14.90 11.43
CA ILE A 336 -12.92 14.81 12.88
C ILE A 336 -13.68 13.51 13.19
N GLU A 337 -13.12 12.69 14.08
CA GLU A 337 -13.78 11.55 14.71
C GLU A 337 -14.28 11.96 16.09
N CYS A 338 -15.58 11.77 16.36
CA CYS A 338 -16.21 12.19 17.61
C CYS A 338 -16.69 10.97 18.41
N ASP A 339 -15.99 10.66 19.50
CA ASP A 339 -16.51 9.77 20.55
C ASP A 339 -17.47 10.59 21.43
N THR A 340 -18.74 10.18 21.49
CA THR A 340 -19.78 10.95 22.18
C THR A 340 -20.25 10.22 23.44
N PHE A 341 -20.29 10.92 24.57
CA PHE A 341 -20.68 10.38 25.87
C PHE A 341 -21.82 11.22 26.46
N LEU A 342 -22.89 10.57 26.89
CA LEU A 342 -24.12 11.24 27.29
C LEU A 342 -24.51 10.86 28.72
N LEU A 343 -25.06 11.80 29.49
CA LEU A 343 -25.77 11.45 30.73
C LEU A 343 -26.92 10.49 30.43
N PRO A 344 -27.35 9.62 31.38
CA PRO A 344 -28.46 8.69 31.15
C PRO A 344 -29.80 9.41 30.96
N PHE A 345 -30.07 10.45 31.74
CA PHE A 345 -31.21 11.38 31.60
C PHE A 345 -30.72 12.81 31.92
N GLN A 346 -31.49 13.83 31.52
CA GLN A 346 -31.19 15.22 31.86
C GLN A 346 -31.22 15.40 33.39
N ASP A 347 -30.37 16.25 33.94
CA ASP A 347 -30.24 16.50 35.40
C ASP A 347 -29.69 15.31 36.23
N ALA A 348 -29.18 14.25 35.59
CA ALA A 348 -28.60 13.08 36.26
C ALA A 348 -27.21 13.37 36.89
N ARG A 349 -27.17 14.29 37.86
CA ARG A 349 -25.93 14.74 38.51
C ARG A 349 -25.11 13.59 39.08
N GLY A 350 -23.80 13.61 38.85
CA GLY A 350 -22.88 12.56 39.29
C GLY A 350 -23.07 11.19 38.64
N ALA A 351 -24.02 11.05 37.69
CA ALA A 351 -24.21 9.78 37.00
C ALA A 351 -23.07 9.49 36.03
N LYS A 352 -22.78 8.21 35.82
CA LYS A 352 -21.80 7.77 34.82
C LYS A 352 -22.33 8.06 33.41
N LEU A 353 -21.48 8.68 32.58
CA LEU A 353 -21.79 8.87 31.16
C LEU A 353 -21.79 7.54 30.41
N GLN A 354 -22.67 7.44 29.42
CA GLN A 354 -22.84 6.31 28.54
C GLN A 354 -22.37 6.67 27.13
N TYR A 355 -21.64 5.76 26.49
CA TYR A 355 -21.21 5.97 25.12
C TYR A 355 -22.41 5.97 24.15
N CYS A 356 -22.41 6.91 23.22
CA CYS A 356 -23.35 6.97 22.11
C CYS A 356 -22.71 6.34 20.88
N ARG A 357 -23.19 5.17 20.45
CA ARG A 357 -22.64 4.46 19.29
C ARG A 357 -23.16 4.98 17.95
N GLY A 358 -24.06 5.96 17.97
CA GLY A 358 -24.70 6.53 16.80
C GLY A 358 -26.13 6.97 17.12
N PHE A 359 -26.90 7.27 16.07
CA PHE A 359 -28.27 7.75 16.21
C PHE A 359 -29.21 6.86 15.40
N ASN A 360 -30.43 6.66 15.89
CA ASN A 360 -31.45 5.86 15.20
C ASN A 360 -32.10 6.64 14.04
N SER A 361 -33.06 6.02 13.35
CA SER A 361 -33.82 6.64 12.25
C SER A 361 -34.54 7.93 12.65
N ASP A 362 -34.83 8.09 13.94
CA ASP A 362 -35.51 9.25 14.54
C ASP A 362 -34.52 10.28 15.11
N ASN A 363 -33.23 10.16 14.80
CA ASN A 363 -32.13 11.03 15.26
C ASN A 363 -31.96 11.11 16.79
N GLN A 364 -32.39 10.05 17.49
CA GLN A 364 -32.17 9.90 18.92
C GLN A 364 -30.92 9.06 19.18
N PRO A 365 -30.17 9.33 20.27
CA PRO A 365 -28.92 8.64 20.54
C PRO A 365 -29.16 7.16 20.88
N VAL A 366 -28.39 6.29 20.25
CA VAL A 366 -28.33 4.86 20.57
C VAL A 366 -27.20 4.64 21.55
N ARG A 367 -27.55 4.28 22.77
CA ARG A 367 -26.62 4.16 23.90
C ARG A 367 -26.02 2.77 24.00
N ASP A 368 -24.75 2.71 24.37
CA ASP A 368 -24.06 1.49 24.75
C ASP A 368 -23.69 1.59 26.25
N PRO A 369 -24.48 0.98 27.14
CA PRO A 369 -24.20 1.04 28.58
C PRO A 369 -22.96 0.24 28.99
N ALA A 370 -22.43 -0.64 28.13
CA ALA A 370 -21.22 -1.40 28.41
C ALA A 370 -19.94 -0.58 28.23
N ARG A 371 -20.01 0.54 27.50
CA ARG A 371 -18.89 1.47 27.29
C ARG A 371 -19.16 2.79 28.00
N SER A 372 -18.40 3.06 29.05
CA SER A 372 -18.41 4.33 29.79
C SER A 372 -17.25 5.24 29.37
N LEU A 373 -17.14 6.40 30.02
CA LEU A 373 -15.93 7.23 29.96
C LEU A 373 -14.67 6.38 30.20
N PRO A 374 -13.54 6.73 29.55
CA PRO A 374 -12.31 5.98 29.73
C PRO A 374 -11.84 6.00 31.19
N GLU A 375 -11.46 4.83 31.70
CA GLU A 375 -11.00 4.63 33.08
C GLU A 375 -9.47 4.60 33.20
N ARG A 376 -8.73 4.68 32.09
CA ARG A 376 -7.26 4.66 32.05
C ARG A 376 -6.71 5.92 31.44
N ARG A 377 -5.60 6.43 32.00
CA ARG A 377 -4.92 7.65 31.51
C ARG A 377 -4.51 7.55 30.04
N GLU A 378 -4.10 6.38 29.59
CA GLU A 378 -3.65 6.12 28.22
C GLU A 378 -4.77 6.34 27.20
N ASP A 379 -6.01 6.04 27.58
CA ASP A 379 -7.17 6.19 26.70
C ASP A 379 -7.52 7.68 26.53
N TRP A 380 -7.38 8.49 27.58
CA TRP A 380 -7.55 9.96 27.51
C TRP A 380 -6.48 10.61 26.63
N ALA A 381 -5.27 10.08 26.65
CA ALA A 381 -4.18 10.50 25.76
C ALA A 381 -4.46 10.21 24.27
N GLY A 382 -5.48 9.41 23.95
CA GLY A 382 -5.92 9.13 22.59
C GLY A 382 -6.72 10.27 21.93
N TYR A 383 -7.15 11.29 22.69
CA TYR A 383 -7.92 12.43 22.18
C TYR A 383 -7.05 13.66 21.92
N ASP A 384 -7.42 14.44 20.90
CA ASP A 384 -6.84 15.76 20.64
C ASP A 384 -7.62 16.86 21.34
N VAL A 385 -8.94 16.72 21.44
CA VAL A 385 -9.86 17.72 21.99
C VAL A 385 -10.86 17.05 22.93
N ILE A 386 -11.12 17.72 24.05
CA ILE A 386 -12.15 17.36 25.03
C ILE A 386 -13.17 18.49 25.10
N ILE A 387 -14.45 18.20 24.90
CA ILE A 387 -15.56 19.15 25.05
C ILE A 387 -16.51 18.63 26.11
N VAL A 388 -16.79 19.43 27.13
CA VAL A 388 -17.73 19.13 28.22
C VAL A 388 -18.88 20.14 28.16
N SER A 389 -20.10 19.64 28.05
CA SER A 389 -21.32 20.44 27.89
C SER A 389 -22.38 19.97 28.86
N ASP A 390 -22.92 20.89 29.66
CA ASP A 390 -24.03 20.70 30.58
C ASP A 390 -23.91 19.51 31.56
N ILE A 391 -22.70 19.25 32.07
CA ILE A 391 -22.41 18.16 33.02
C ILE A 391 -21.74 18.74 34.26
N ASP A 392 -22.20 18.35 35.45
CA ASP A 392 -21.63 18.79 36.71
C ASP A 392 -20.34 18.05 37.07
N LYS A 393 -19.48 18.67 37.90
CA LYS A 393 -18.18 18.07 38.24
C LYS A 393 -18.27 16.72 38.96
N GLU A 394 -19.39 16.38 39.59
CA GLU A 394 -19.53 15.13 40.36
C GLU A 394 -19.48 13.89 39.45
N THR A 395 -19.74 14.06 38.15
CA THR A 395 -19.60 13.00 37.14
C THR A 395 -18.14 12.59 36.91
N PHE A 396 -17.16 13.44 37.27
CA PHE A 396 -15.74 13.21 36.98
C PHE A 396 -14.94 12.89 38.25
N SER A 397 -14.06 11.89 38.15
CA SER A 397 -13.08 11.67 39.22
C SER A 397 -12.01 12.75 39.20
N GLN A 398 -11.36 12.96 40.36
CA GLN A 398 -10.23 13.89 40.43
C GLN A 398 -9.11 13.51 39.44
N GLU A 399 -8.82 12.21 39.30
CA GLU A 399 -7.82 11.70 38.36
C GLU A 399 -8.17 12.03 36.91
N GLN A 400 -9.42 11.87 36.49
CA GLN A 400 -9.88 12.24 35.15
C GLN A 400 -9.69 13.74 34.89
N MET A 401 -9.99 14.58 35.89
CA MET A 401 -9.76 16.02 35.76
C MET A 401 -8.27 16.36 35.62
N GLU A 402 -7.40 15.65 36.35
CA GLU A 402 -5.94 15.76 36.24
C GLU A 402 -5.44 15.32 34.88
N TRP A 403 -5.95 14.22 34.32
CA TRP A 403 -5.55 13.74 33.00
C TRP A 403 -5.93 14.72 31.88
N VAL A 404 -7.12 15.32 31.95
CA VAL A 404 -7.53 16.38 31.00
C VAL A 404 -6.65 17.61 31.15
N ARG A 405 -6.30 18.02 32.38
CA ARG A 405 -5.33 19.10 32.62
C ARG A 405 -3.98 18.78 31.97
N ASP A 406 -3.44 17.59 32.17
CA ASP A 406 -2.15 17.19 31.61
C ASP A 406 -2.21 17.10 30.08
N LEU A 407 -3.32 16.63 29.51
CA LEU A 407 -3.56 16.61 28.07
C LEU A 407 -3.41 18.02 27.48
N VAL A 408 -4.02 19.03 28.11
CA VAL A 408 -3.93 20.42 27.65
C VAL A 408 -2.53 20.99 27.89
N ILE A 409 -2.03 20.92 29.12
CA ILE A 409 -0.80 21.62 29.52
C ILE A 409 0.44 20.97 28.90
N GLU A 410 0.57 19.64 28.98
CA GLU A 410 1.80 18.92 28.65
C GLU A 410 1.82 18.40 27.21
N ARG A 411 0.64 18.02 26.69
CA ARG A 411 0.48 17.39 25.36
C ARG A 411 -0.13 18.33 24.32
N GLY A 412 -0.49 19.55 24.68
CA GLY A 412 -1.01 20.54 23.74
C GLY A 412 -2.43 20.26 23.22
N GLY A 413 -3.18 19.39 23.89
CA GLY A 413 -4.57 19.12 23.55
C GLY A 413 -5.49 20.33 23.79
N GLY A 414 -6.70 20.23 23.26
CA GLY A 414 -7.74 21.24 23.38
C GLY A 414 -8.77 20.93 24.45
N PHE A 415 -9.25 21.95 25.17
CA PHE A 415 -10.36 21.81 26.11
C PHE A 415 -11.42 22.90 25.93
N CYS A 416 -12.69 22.51 25.77
CA CYS A 416 -13.82 23.42 25.73
C CYS A 416 -14.81 23.07 26.84
N MET A 417 -15.24 24.08 27.59
CA MET A 417 -16.42 23.99 28.43
C MET A 417 -17.55 24.80 27.80
N VAL A 418 -18.69 24.15 27.62
CA VAL A 418 -19.91 24.72 27.06
C VAL A 418 -20.91 24.94 28.18
N GLY A 419 -21.66 26.04 28.13
CA GLY A 419 -22.67 26.40 29.09
C GLY A 419 -23.91 25.51 29.03
N GLY A 420 -24.60 25.47 30.16
CA GLY A 420 -25.83 24.75 30.39
C GLY A 420 -26.23 24.89 31.86
N ASN A 421 -27.31 24.27 32.31
CA ASN A 421 -27.74 24.35 33.71
C ASN A 421 -26.68 23.83 34.70
N TYR A 422 -25.81 22.91 34.27
CA TYR A 422 -24.80 22.23 35.11
C TYR A 422 -23.35 22.48 34.70
N SER A 423 -23.05 23.62 34.09
CA SER A 423 -21.69 23.99 33.72
C SER A 423 -21.16 25.15 34.55
N PHE A 424 -19.86 25.44 34.44
CA PHE A 424 -19.20 26.54 35.15
C PHE A 424 -19.47 26.54 36.67
N ASP A 425 -19.91 27.65 37.27
CA ASP A 425 -20.16 27.73 38.72
C ASP A 425 -21.38 26.90 39.15
N THR A 426 -22.42 26.80 38.33
CA THR A 426 -23.62 25.99 38.65
C THR A 426 -23.37 24.48 38.49
N GLY A 427 -22.36 24.11 37.69
CA GLY A 427 -21.75 22.78 37.65
C GLY A 427 -20.75 22.48 38.77
N GLN A 428 -20.56 23.41 39.71
CA GLN A 428 -19.57 23.36 40.80
C GLN A 428 -18.12 23.20 40.31
N TYR A 429 -17.79 23.74 39.14
CA TYR A 429 -16.41 23.74 38.65
C TYR A 429 -15.55 24.82 39.31
N ASP A 430 -16.13 25.77 40.06
CA ASP A 430 -15.34 26.72 40.84
C ASP A 430 -14.41 25.97 41.80
N LYS A 431 -13.18 26.48 41.93
CA LYS A 431 -12.09 25.91 42.73
C LYS A 431 -11.64 24.51 42.28
N THR A 432 -11.95 24.10 41.04
CA THR A 432 -11.48 22.84 40.46
C THR A 432 -10.26 23.02 39.54
N LEU A 433 -9.68 21.90 39.09
CA LEU A 433 -8.62 21.91 38.09
C LEU A 433 -9.09 22.44 36.73
N TRP A 434 -10.35 22.21 36.36
CA TRP A 434 -10.89 22.67 35.09
C TRP A 434 -11.27 24.14 35.11
N GLU A 435 -11.64 24.72 36.27
CA GLU A 435 -11.72 26.17 36.38
C GLU A 435 -10.39 26.81 36.00
N LYS A 436 -9.23 26.23 36.38
CA LYS A 436 -7.92 26.77 35.99
C LYS A 436 -7.72 26.77 34.47
N LEU A 437 -8.26 25.78 33.76
CA LEU A 437 -8.14 25.62 32.31
C LEU A 437 -9.01 26.60 31.52
N ILE A 438 -10.26 26.84 31.95
CA ILE A 438 -11.19 27.70 31.19
C ILE A 438 -10.74 29.18 31.21
N PRO A 439 -10.96 29.94 30.13
CA PRO A 439 -10.49 31.34 29.98
C PRO A 439 -11.28 32.40 30.77
N VAL A 440 -12.05 31.98 31.78
CA VAL A 440 -12.93 32.85 32.59
C VAL A 440 -12.79 32.48 34.06
N ASP A 441 -13.05 33.45 34.94
CA ASP A 441 -13.21 33.22 36.37
C ASP A 441 -14.71 33.05 36.69
N CYS A 442 -15.09 31.96 37.34
CA CYS A 442 -16.46 31.73 37.80
C CYS A 442 -16.87 32.77 38.87
N LEU A 443 -18.17 33.07 39.00
CA LEU A 443 -18.68 34.09 39.94
C LEU A 443 -18.62 33.70 41.44
N GLN A 444 -18.48 32.39 41.75
CA GLN A 444 -18.75 31.74 43.04
C GLN A 444 -20.24 31.70 43.44
N TYR A 445 -20.71 30.50 43.82
CA TYR A 445 -22.05 30.16 44.31
C TYR A 445 -23.22 30.25 43.32
N GLY A 446 -23.36 29.21 42.47
CA GLY A 446 -24.64 28.55 42.10
C GLY A 446 -25.74 29.35 41.39
N HIS A 447 -25.57 30.65 41.20
CA HIS A 447 -26.54 31.56 40.60
C HIS A 447 -26.01 32.23 39.33
N GLY A 448 -24.86 31.79 38.81
CA GLY A 448 -24.18 32.40 37.68
C GLY A 448 -24.80 32.11 36.32
N HIS A 449 -26.05 31.68 36.18
CA HIS A 449 -26.70 31.58 34.85
C HIS A 449 -28.12 32.13 34.84
N GLY A 450 -28.62 32.50 33.65
CA GLY A 450 -30.00 32.93 33.49
C GLY A 450 -30.54 32.73 32.09
N TRP A 451 -31.84 32.44 32.01
CA TRP A 451 -32.63 32.35 30.78
C TRP A 451 -32.96 33.76 30.28
N ARG A 452 -31.95 34.43 29.75
CA ARG A 452 -32.04 35.80 29.23
C ARG A 452 -31.63 35.79 27.78
N HIS A 453 -32.51 36.33 26.95
CA HIS A 453 -32.23 36.54 25.53
C HIS A 453 -31.01 37.45 25.36
N VAL A 454 -30.06 37.05 24.53
CA VAL A 454 -28.87 37.87 24.23
C VAL A 454 -28.35 37.59 22.84
N ARG A 455 -28.00 38.66 22.12
CA ARG A 455 -27.28 38.55 20.84
C ARG A 455 -25.77 38.65 21.09
N PRO A 456 -24.97 37.80 20.42
CA PRO A 456 -23.52 37.97 20.44
C PRO A 456 -23.09 39.14 19.56
N VAL A 457 -22.17 39.94 20.07
CA VAL A 457 -21.48 41.00 19.33
C VAL A 457 -20.04 40.57 19.13
N PHE A 458 -19.60 40.49 17.87
CA PHE A 458 -18.24 40.11 17.49
C PHE A 458 -17.43 41.39 17.15
N PRO A 459 -16.49 41.81 18.02
CA PRO A 459 -15.65 42.97 17.77
C PRO A 459 -14.84 42.81 16.48
N GLU A 460 -14.62 43.91 15.75
CA GLU A 460 -13.87 43.90 14.49
C GLU A 460 -12.48 43.28 14.64
N ALA A 461 -11.78 43.60 15.73
CA ALA A 461 -10.44 43.12 16.03
C ALA A 461 -10.29 41.58 16.13
N VAL A 462 -11.38 40.85 16.35
CA VAL A 462 -11.37 39.38 16.49
C VAL A 462 -12.03 38.65 15.31
N ARG A 463 -12.63 39.35 14.34
CA ARG A 463 -13.36 38.71 13.22
C ARG A 463 -12.46 37.87 12.31
N ASP A 464 -11.15 38.13 12.31
CA ASP A 464 -10.13 37.32 11.60
C ASP A 464 -9.69 36.06 12.36
N HIS A 465 -10.14 35.87 13.61
CA HIS A 465 -9.78 34.69 14.40
C HIS A 465 -10.18 33.39 13.67
N PRO A 466 -9.34 32.32 13.67
CA PRO A 466 -9.61 31.11 12.89
C PRO A 466 -10.98 30.47 13.14
N ILE A 467 -11.49 30.55 14.37
CA ILE A 467 -12.84 30.08 14.72
C ILE A 467 -13.93 30.81 13.92
N LEU A 468 -13.79 32.12 13.75
CA LEU A 468 -14.78 33.00 13.10
C LEU A 468 -14.63 33.09 11.58
N ARG A 469 -13.66 32.38 10.98
CA ARG A 469 -13.44 32.33 9.53
C ARG A 469 -14.47 31.40 8.85
N LEU A 470 -15.72 31.86 8.80
CA LEU A 470 -16.86 31.13 8.21
C LEU A 470 -16.90 31.21 6.67
N HIS A 471 -16.21 32.20 6.10
CA HIS A 471 -16.07 32.43 4.67
C HIS A 471 -14.69 33.01 4.35
N GLY A 472 -14.23 32.85 3.10
CA GLY A 472 -12.94 33.38 2.62
C GLY A 472 -12.94 34.90 2.41
N ASP A 473 -14.05 35.44 1.90
CA ASP A 473 -14.27 36.88 1.76
C ASP A 473 -14.62 37.53 3.13
N PRO A 474 -13.85 38.54 3.59
CA PRO A 474 -14.12 39.27 4.84
C PRO A 474 -15.50 39.95 4.91
N ALA A 475 -15.99 40.53 3.81
CA ALA A 475 -17.28 41.22 3.76
C ALA A 475 -18.43 40.24 3.95
N VAL A 476 -18.37 39.10 3.25
CA VAL A 476 -19.35 38.01 3.42
C VAL A 476 -19.28 37.46 4.84
N ARG A 477 -18.07 37.16 5.35
CA ARG A 477 -17.88 36.68 6.72
C ARG A 477 -18.49 37.60 7.77
N ASN A 478 -18.31 38.91 7.63
CA ASN A 478 -18.87 39.90 8.56
C ASN A 478 -20.40 39.82 8.61
N LEU A 479 -21.06 39.71 7.44
CA LEU A 479 -22.51 39.49 7.37
C LEU A 479 -22.93 38.17 8.05
N LEU A 480 -22.14 37.10 7.92
CA LEU A 480 -22.43 35.81 8.58
C LEU A 480 -22.37 35.92 10.10
N LEU A 481 -21.44 36.72 10.63
CA LEU A 481 -21.33 36.98 12.07
C LEU A 481 -22.46 37.89 12.57
N GLU A 482 -22.88 38.86 11.75
CA GLU A 482 -24.00 39.76 12.07
C GLU A 482 -25.36 39.05 12.03
N CYS A 483 -25.51 38.02 11.19
CA CYS A 483 -26.70 37.17 11.16
C CYS A 483 -26.69 36.02 12.20
N HIS A 484 -25.79 36.08 13.18
CA HIS A 484 -25.75 35.10 14.25
C HIS A 484 -27.05 35.16 15.09
N PRO A 485 -27.78 34.04 15.26
CA PRO A 485 -28.98 34.02 16.07
C PRO A 485 -28.71 34.34 17.55
N ALA A 486 -29.73 34.82 18.25
CA ALA A 486 -29.62 35.06 19.69
C ALA A 486 -29.60 33.75 20.48
N PHE A 487 -28.98 33.79 21.65
CA PHE A 487 -29.07 32.77 22.67
C PHE A 487 -30.24 33.06 23.63
N GLN A 488 -30.86 32.01 24.19
CA GLN A 488 -31.95 32.14 25.18
C GLN A 488 -31.45 32.10 26.63
N GLY A 489 -30.14 31.90 26.84
CA GLY A 489 -29.54 31.88 28.15
C GLY A 489 -28.01 31.85 28.08
N TYR A 490 -27.38 32.15 29.21
CA TYR A 490 -25.92 32.21 29.33
C TYR A 490 -25.48 32.19 30.78
N HIS A 491 -24.19 31.90 30.97
CA HIS A 491 -23.46 32.05 32.22
C HIS A 491 -22.90 33.46 32.39
N ASP A 492 -23.13 34.03 33.57
CA ASP A 492 -22.40 35.12 34.18
C ASP A 492 -21.06 34.64 34.77
N VAL A 493 -20.01 35.38 34.44
CA VAL A 493 -18.66 35.13 34.90
C VAL A 493 -18.12 36.39 35.56
N ARG A 494 -17.18 36.23 36.50
CA ARG A 494 -16.60 37.38 37.20
C ARG A 494 -15.81 38.27 36.26
N ARG A 495 -15.02 37.65 35.38
CA ARG A 495 -14.20 38.29 34.34
C ARG A 495 -13.61 37.25 33.41
N ILE A 496 -13.12 37.68 32.26
CA ILE A 496 -12.13 36.92 31.49
C ILE A 496 -10.79 36.89 32.26
N LYS A 497 -10.01 35.82 32.08
CA LYS A 497 -8.69 35.72 32.72
C LYS A 497 -7.63 36.56 32.01
N PRO A 498 -6.56 36.96 32.72
CA PRO A 498 -5.39 37.54 32.08
C PRO A 498 -4.82 36.58 31.01
N GLY A 499 -4.69 37.05 29.78
CA GLY A 499 -4.22 36.24 28.64
C GLY A 499 -5.33 35.58 27.82
N ALA A 500 -6.60 35.67 28.26
CA ALA A 500 -7.74 35.26 27.45
C ALA A 500 -8.20 36.38 26.51
N VAL A 501 -8.77 35.97 25.38
CA VAL A 501 -9.41 36.85 24.39
C VAL A 501 -10.88 36.48 24.31
N SER A 502 -11.77 37.46 24.39
CA SER A 502 -13.19 37.24 24.12
C SER A 502 -13.47 37.41 22.62
N LEU A 503 -14.05 36.38 22.00
CA LEU A 503 -14.45 36.40 20.59
C LEU A 503 -15.83 37.02 20.39
N ALA A 504 -16.70 36.91 21.40
CA ALA A 504 -18.04 37.46 21.37
C ALA A 504 -18.41 38.02 22.74
N PHE A 505 -19.02 39.19 22.74
CA PHE A 505 -19.58 39.86 23.91
C PHE A 505 -21.10 39.85 23.86
N ARG A 506 -21.74 40.14 25.00
CA ARG A 506 -23.19 40.34 25.05
C ARG A 506 -23.55 41.70 24.47
N GLU A 507 -24.61 41.76 23.67
CA GLU A 507 -25.15 43.03 23.22
C GLU A 507 -25.40 43.99 24.41
N GLY A 508 -24.86 45.21 24.32
CA GLY A 508 -25.00 46.23 25.35
C GLY A 508 -24.12 46.06 26.60
N SER A 509 -23.16 45.13 26.63
CA SER A 509 -22.20 45.01 27.75
C SER A 509 -20.85 44.44 27.34
N ASP A 510 -19.82 44.64 28.18
CA ASP A 510 -18.49 44.02 28.00
C ASP A 510 -18.39 42.60 28.61
N ALA A 511 -19.52 41.99 28.99
CA ALA A 511 -19.52 40.62 29.48
C ALA A 511 -19.30 39.63 28.32
N PRO A 512 -18.41 38.63 28.46
CA PRO A 512 -18.13 37.68 27.41
C PRO A 512 -19.30 36.72 27.18
N LEU A 513 -19.38 36.17 25.97
CA LEU A 513 -20.15 34.98 25.61
C LEU A 513 -19.26 33.86 25.10
N ILE A 514 -18.17 34.21 24.42
CA ILE A 514 -17.18 33.26 23.92
C ILE A 514 -15.81 33.80 24.31
N ALA A 515 -15.05 33.01 25.04
CA ALA A 515 -13.68 33.33 25.43
C ALA A 515 -12.75 32.18 25.07
N VAL A 516 -11.54 32.52 24.63
CA VAL A 516 -10.50 31.58 24.23
C VAL A 516 -9.16 31.98 24.82
N GLN A 517 -8.27 31.02 25.05
CA GLN A 517 -6.88 31.31 25.42
C GLN A 517 -5.95 30.19 24.96
N ASP A 518 -4.68 30.52 24.76
CA ASP A 518 -3.61 29.54 24.83
C ASP A 518 -3.31 29.24 26.31
N TYR A 519 -3.19 27.96 26.67
CA TYR A 519 -2.91 27.55 28.06
C TYR A 519 -1.96 26.36 28.12
N GLY A 520 -0.81 26.54 28.76
CA GLY A 520 0.29 25.58 28.67
C GLY A 520 0.74 25.43 27.21
N LYS A 521 0.84 24.19 26.72
CA LYS A 521 1.08 23.92 25.29
C LYS A 521 -0.21 23.87 24.46
N GLY A 522 -1.38 23.86 25.09
CA GLY A 522 -2.67 23.63 24.45
C GLY A 522 -3.48 24.90 24.27
N ARG A 523 -4.77 24.71 23.98
CA ARG A 523 -5.76 25.76 23.78
C ARG A 523 -7.04 25.45 24.53
N THR A 524 -7.66 26.47 25.09
CA THR A 524 -8.93 26.30 25.80
C THR A 524 -9.97 27.33 25.41
N MET A 525 -11.23 26.95 25.57
CA MET A 525 -12.40 27.76 25.24
C MET A 525 -13.44 27.66 26.34
N ALA A 526 -14.09 28.78 26.65
CA ALA A 526 -15.34 28.84 27.37
C ALA A 526 -16.42 29.38 26.42
N PHE A 527 -17.40 28.54 26.12
CA PHE A 527 -18.61 28.93 25.40
C PHE A 527 -19.71 29.10 26.45
N LEU A 528 -20.05 30.34 26.81
CA LEU A 528 -20.85 30.65 28.00
C LEU A 528 -22.36 30.49 27.79
N SER A 529 -22.80 30.29 26.56
CA SER A 529 -24.16 29.83 26.26
C SER A 529 -24.16 28.31 26.02
N ASP A 530 -25.26 27.78 25.52
CA ASP A 530 -25.41 26.36 25.19
C ASP A 530 -25.04 26.09 23.73
N SER A 531 -24.30 25.02 23.50
CA SER A 531 -23.89 24.61 22.16
C SER A 531 -25.06 24.06 21.35
N ALA A 532 -26.00 23.38 22.02
CA ALA A 532 -27.22 22.87 21.42
C ALA A 532 -28.23 22.53 22.54
N GLY A 533 -29.50 22.83 22.34
CA GLY A 533 -30.53 22.65 23.34
C GLY A 533 -31.17 23.96 23.75
N GLY A 534 -31.79 23.98 24.92
CA GLY A 534 -32.64 25.07 25.41
C GLY A 534 -32.12 26.49 25.13
N TRP A 535 -30.85 26.80 25.44
CA TRP A 535 -30.31 28.15 25.22
C TRP A 535 -29.81 28.38 23.79
N GLY A 536 -29.43 27.31 23.09
CA GLY A 536 -28.89 27.33 21.73
C GLY A 536 -29.92 27.06 20.62
N VAL A 537 -31.21 26.95 20.92
CA VAL A 537 -32.23 26.45 19.98
C VAL A 537 -32.32 27.22 18.65
N GLU A 538 -32.26 28.55 18.69
CA GLU A 538 -32.25 29.37 17.46
C GLU A 538 -30.90 29.27 16.74
N TYR A 539 -29.82 29.31 17.52
CA TYR A 539 -28.43 29.22 17.06
C TYR A 539 -28.14 27.92 16.29
N GLN A 540 -28.52 26.77 16.85
CA GLN A 540 -28.23 25.45 16.27
C GLN A 540 -29.05 25.16 15.00
N ALA A 541 -30.24 25.77 14.87
CA ALA A 541 -31.20 25.43 13.83
C ALA A 541 -31.20 26.42 12.67
N ARG A 542 -30.89 27.70 12.93
CA ARG A 542 -31.09 28.77 11.94
C ARG A 542 -29.81 29.43 11.45
N TRP A 543 -28.67 29.23 12.10
CA TRP A 543 -27.43 29.91 11.68
C TRP A 543 -26.85 29.28 10.40
N GLY A 544 -27.36 29.74 9.26
CA GLY A 544 -27.05 29.25 7.91
C GLY A 544 -27.72 30.13 6.83
N PRO A 545 -27.88 29.63 5.59
CA PRO A 545 -28.45 30.38 4.48
C PRO A 545 -29.79 31.10 4.78
N PRO A 546 -30.75 30.48 5.50
CA PRO A 546 -32.01 31.16 5.82
C PRO A 546 -31.84 32.42 6.67
N ALA A 547 -31.07 32.37 7.76
CA ALA A 547 -30.83 33.55 8.61
C ALA A 547 -30.08 34.66 7.87
N LEU A 548 -29.16 34.29 6.97
CA LEU A 548 -28.50 35.26 6.10
C LEU A 548 -29.51 35.92 5.16
N GLY A 549 -30.38 35.14 4.52
CA GLY A 549 -31.45 35.63 3.64
C GLY A 549 -32.35 36.68 4.30
N GLU A 550 -32.69 36.50 5.57
CA GLU A 550 -33.54 37.42 6.34
C GLU A 550 -32.84 38.75 6.67
N MET A 551 -31.51 38.78 6.78
CA MET A 551 -30.73 39.94 7.23
C MET A 551 -29.92 40.64 6.12
N LEU A 552 -29.89 40.08 4.92
CA LEU A 552 -29.10 40.62 3.81
C LEU A 552 -29.54 42.04 3.40
N PRO A 553 -28.63 43.03 3.41
CA PRO A 553 -28.93 44.34 2.87
C PRO A 553 -28.98 44.32 1.33
N ALA A 554 -29.64 45.33 0.74
CA ALA A 554 -29.83 45.38 -0.71
C ALA A 554 -28.50 45.46 -1.51
N ASP A 555 -27.50 46.10 -0.93
CA ASP A 555 -26.15 46.31 -1.44
C ASP A 555 -25.16 45.20 -1.05
N ALA A 556 -25.64 44.09 -0.47
CA ALA A 556 -24.77 42.97 -0.10
C ALA A 556 -23.99 42.40 -1.31
N PRO A 557 -22.78 41.85 -1.08
CA PRO A 557 -22.01 41.15 -2.13
C PRO A 557 -22.82 40.04 -2.80
N GLU A 558 -22.67 39.86 -4.12
CA GLU A 558 -23.38 38.81 -4.86
C GLU A 558 -23.06 37.40 -4.33
N GLU A 559 -21.85 37.17 -3.83
CA GLU A 559 -21.49 35.92 -3.17
C GLU A 559 -22.36 35.63 -1.94
N ALA A 560 -22.65 36.64 -1.11
CA ALA A 560 -23.51 36.48 0.06
C ALA A 560 -24.96 36.20 -0.35
N LYS A 561 -25.45 36.89 -1.39
CA LYS A 561 -26.79 36.65 -1.96
C LYS A 561 -26.91 35.26 -2.58
N ALA A 562 -25.87 34.79 -3.26
CA ALA A 562 -25.81 33.44 -3.81
C ALA A 562 -25.85 32.39 -2.68
N LEU A 563 -25.03 32.58 -1.64
CA LEU A 563 -24.99 31.71 -0.46
C LEU A 563 -26.34 31.62 0.25
N ALA A 564 -27.07 32.74 0.40
CA ALA A 564 -28.39 32.75 1.02
C ALA A 564 -29.46 32.02 0.20
N ARG A 565 -29.29 31.94 -1.13
CA ARG A 565 -30.20 31.23 -2.04
C ARG A 565 -29.83 29.75 -2.23
N ASP A 566 -28.70 29.31 -1.69
CA ASP A 566 -28.23 27.95 -1.86
C ASP A 566 -29.02 26.97 -0.99
N THR A 567 -29.91 26.21 -1.63
CA THR A 567 -30.76 25.20 -0.99
C THR A 567 -30.08 23.85 -0.85
N SER A 568 -28.87 23.67 -1.42
CA SER A 568 -28.08 22.45 -1.24
C SER A 568 -27.41 22.37 0.13
N LEU A 569 -27.21 23.53 0.77
CA LEU A 569 -26.61 23.64 2.10
C LEU A 569 -27.65 23.40 3.20
N PRO A 570 -27.24 22.80 4.33
CA PRO A 570 -28.13 22.65 5.47
C PRO A 570 -28.51 24.03 6.07
N PRO A 571 -29.71 24.17 6.66
CA PRO A 571 -30.16 25.42 7.27
C PRO A 571 -29.25 25.98 8.39
N ASN A 572 -28.37 25.15 8.93
CA ASN A 572 -27.44 25.48 10.00
C ASN A 572 -25.96 25.37 9.58
N GLU A 573 -25.65 25.61 8.30
CA GLU A 573 -24.29 25.49 7.77
C GLU A 573 -23.25 26.32 8.53
N PHE A 574 -23.56 27.54 8.95
CA PHE A 574 -22.58 28.40 9.63
C PHE A 574 -22.32 27.94 11.07
N TYR A 575 -23.34 27.42 11.73
CA TYR A 575 -23.21 26.69 12.99
C TYR A 575 -22.23 25.51 12.86
N ARG A 576 -22.36 24.71 11.80
CA ARG A 576 -21.44 23.57 11.56
C ARG A 576 -20.00 24.05 11.36
N ARG A 577 -19.80 25.06 10.51
CA ARG A 577 -18.47 25.65 10.26
C ARG A 577 -17.82 26.20 11.52
N PHE A 578 -18.58 26.88 12.37
CA PHE A 578 -18.09 27.41 13.64
C PHE A 578 -17.53 26.30 14.54
N TRP A 579 -18.25 25.19 14.70
CA TRP A 579 -17.82 24.07 15.54
C TRP A 579 -16.66 23.29 14.93
N ILE A 580 -16.64 23.10 13.60
CA ILE A 580 -15.50 22.52 12.89
C ILE A 580 -14.24 23.36 13.12
N ASN A 581 -14.34 24.68 12.92
CA ASN A 581 -13.23 25.59 13.12
C ASN A 581 -12.78 25.61 14.59
N THR A 582 -13.71 25.54 15.53
CA THR A 582 -13.44 25.43 16.98
C THR A 582 -12.61 24.18 17.28
N VAL A 583 -13.04 23.01 16.82
CA VAL A 583 -12.31 21.75 17.04
C VAL A 583 -10.94 21.79 16.39
N ARG A 584 -10.82 22.30 15.15
CA ARG A 584 -9.54 22.44 14.45
C ARG A 584 -8.58 23.38 15.19
N TRP A 585 -9.09 24.50 15.69
CA TRP A 585 -8.31 25.48 16.45
C TRP A 585 -7.85 24.90 17.79
N LEU A 586 -8.72 24.19 18.50
CA LEU A 586 -8.40 23.50 19.76
C LEU A 586 -7.36 22.38 19.55
N ALA A 587 -7.45 21.64 18.43
CA ALA A 587 -6.57 20.52 18.11
C ALA A 587 -5.21 20.93 17.50
N GLU A 588 -5.02 22.20 17.14
CA GLU A 588 -3.86 22.66 16.35
C GLU A 588 -2.52 22.33 17.00
N LYS A 589 -2.44 22.47 18.33
CA LYS A 589 -1.22 22.23 19.11
C LYS A 589 -1.10 20.81 19.65
N SER A 590 -2.04 19.93 19.32
CA SER A 590 -2.06 18.57 19.87
C SER A 590 -0.81 17.81 19.47
N ALA A 591 -0.04 17.36 20.46
CA ALA A 591 1.10 16.49 20.24
C ALA A 591 0.67 15.19 19.54
N ARG A 592 -0.55 14.66 19.74
CA ARG A 592 -1.01 13.48 18.99
C ARG A 592 -1.12 13.77 17.49
N ARG A 593 -1.57 14.99 17.13
CA ARG A 593 -1.68 15.46 15.74
C ARG A 593 -0.34 15.84 15.13
N LEU A 594 0.55 16.44 15.93
CA LEU A 594 1.89 16.87 15.53
C LEU A 594 2.93 15.74 15.59
N ARG A 595 2.65 14.65 16.31
CA ARG A 595 3.49 13.44 16.36
C ARG A 595 3.41 12.72 15.03
N LYS A 596 4.39 13.00 14.18
CA LYS A 596 5.03 11.95 13.41
C LYS A 596 6.33 11.57 14.11
N ASP A 597 6.24 10.85 15.24
CA ASP A 597 7.45 10.42 15.97
C ASP A 597 8.41 9.64 15.05
N LEU A 598 7.87 8.97 14.03
CA LEU A 598 8.62 8.32 12.96
C LEU A 598 7.78 8.30 11.66
N ILE A 599 8.33 8.74 10.53
CA ILE A 599 7.72 8.68 9.20
C ILE A 599 8.49 7.66 8.38
N GLY A 600 7.87 6.50 8.12
CA GLY A 600 8.43 5.54 7.17
C GLY A 600 8.21 6.00 5.74
N ALA A 601 9.25 5.99 4.93
CA ALA A 601 9.23 6.32 3.51
C ALA A 601 10.17 5.39 2.73
N THR A 602 9.95 5.34 1.42
CA THR A 602 10.77 4.60 0.47
C THR A 602 10.83 5.40 -0.81
N ASP A 603 12.00 5.38 -1.47
CA ASP A 603 12.21 6.09 -2.73
C ASP A 603 11.62 5.31 -3.92
N LEU A 604 11.08 4.11 -3.69
CA LEU A 604 10.50 3.25 -4.72
C LEU A 604 8.99 3.05 -4.48
N SER A 605 8.16 3.42 -5.46
CA SER A 605 6.72 3.14 -5.46
C SER A 605 6.41 1.68 -5.84
N ILE A 606 7.35 0.99 -6.50
CA ILE A 606 7.22 -0.40 -6.97
C ILE A 606 8.47 -1.17 -6.59
N ALA A 607 8.30 -2.32 -5.94
CA ALA A 607 9.38 -3.22 -5.56
C ALA A 607 9.20 -4.56 -6.30
N ARG A 608 10.22 -5.00 -7.04
CA ARG A 608 10.15 -6.29 -7.76
C ARG A 608 10.45 -7.45 -6.80
N PRO A 609 9.73 -8.58 -6.90
CA PRO A 609 10.06 -9.80 -6.17
C PRO A 609 11.53 -10.18 -6.31
N GLY A 610 12.17 -10.56 -5.21
CA GLY A 610 13.60 -10.91 -5.17
C GLY A 610 14.57 -9.72 -5.19
N ARG A 611 14.09 -8.47 -5.23
CA ARG A 611 14.92 -7.26 -5.06
C ARG A 611 14.86 -6.73 -3.62
N LYS A 612 15.77 -5.82 -3.32
CA LYS A 612 15.78 -5.10 -2.05
C LYS A 612 15.06 -3.76 -2.20
N LEU A 613 14.18 -3.46 -1.24
CA LEU A 613 13.45 -2.21 -1.14
C LEU A 613 14.17 -1.31 -0.11
N PRO A 614 14.82 -0.21 -0.54
CA PRO A 614 15.35 0.77 0.39
C PRO A 614 14.20 1.43 1.14
N VAL A 615 14.30 1.49 2.46
CA VAL A 615 13.33 2.14 3.33
C VAL A 615 14.08 3.04 4.29
N HIS A 616 13.49 4.19 4.56
CA HIS A 616 13.98 5.12 5.55
C HIS A 616 12.86 5.54 6.49
N ALA A 617 13.24 5.97 7.68
CA ALA A 617 12.31 6.41 8.70
C ALA A 617 12.80 7.72 9.30
N GLU A 618 12.12 8.82 9.00
CA GLU A 618 12.48 10.16 9.45
C GLU A 618 11.82 10.48 10.80
N ILE A 619 12.50 11.20 11.69
CA ILE A 619 11.97 11.58 13.01
C ILE A 619 11.46 13.02 12.94
N ASN A 620 10.20 13.28 13.34
CA ASN A 620 9.61 14.63 13.29
C ASN A 620 9.56 15.36 14.65
N ALA A 621 10.47 15.06 15.60
CA ALA A 621 10.54 15.80 16.87
C ALA A 621 11.97 15.90 17.44
N LEU A 622 12.43 17.16 17.60
CA LEU A 622 13.76 17.57 18.03
C LEU A 622 13.99 17.57 19.55
N SER A 623 13.08 17.06 20.40
CA SER A 623 13.19 17.34 21.83
C SER A 623 14.11 16.43 22.64
N GLU A 624 14.52 15.24 22.17
CA GLU A 624 15.49 14.39 22.90
C GLU A 624 16.34 13.50 21.98
N ALA A 625 17.17 14.09 21.09
CA ALA A 625 18.08 13.36 20.20
C ALA A 625 18.97 12.32 20.93
N GLY A 626 19.28 12.54 22.21
CA GLY A 626 20.08 11.63 23.04
C GLY A 626 19.39 10.32 23.41
N ARG A 627 18.05 10.29 23.50
CA ARG A 627 17.26 9.08 23.83
C ARG A 627 16.79 8.30 22.61
N LEU A 628 16.78 8.94 21.45
CA LEU A 628 16.28 8.34 20.20
C LEU A 628 17.26 7.35 19.58
N ALA A 629 18.57 7.49 19.83
CA ALA A 629 19.59 6.51 19.40
C ALA A 629 19.44 5.13 20.06
N GLU A 630 18.68 5.03 21.14
CA GLU A 630 18.40 3.77 21.86
C GLU A 630 17.20 3.01 21.28
N TRP A 631 16.44 3.62 20.35
CA TRP A 631 15.25 3.01 19.78
C TRP A 631 15.60 1.86 18.84
N ARG A 632 14.93 0.73 19.02
CA ARG A 632 14.97 -0.40 18.09
C ARG A 632 13.87 -0.26 17.05
N VAL A 633 14.19 0.40 15.95
CA VAL A 633 13.28 0.59 14.82
C VAL A 633 13.40 -0.60 13.86
N HIS A 634 12.26 -1.15 13.43
CA HIS A 634 12.20 -2.20 12.44
C HIS A 634 11.22 -1.84 11.33
N ALA A 635 11.53 -2.23 10.10
CA ALA A 635 10.60 -2.18 8.99
C ALA A 635 10.21 -3.60 8.57
N ARG A 636 9.00 -3.76 8.04
CA ARG A 636 8.49 -5.02 7.48
C ARG A 636 7.51 -4.71 6.35
N ILE A 637 7.34 -5.64 5.43
CA ILE A 637 6.20 -5.66 4.50
C ILE A 637 4.99 -6.16 5.30
N ASP A 638 3.88 -5.43 5.21
CA ASP A 638 2.67 -5.80 5.92
C ASP A 638 2.11 -7.14 5.39
N GLY A 639 1.62 -7.99 6.30
CA GLY A 639 1.24 -9.37 5.97
C GLY A 639 2.41 -10.36 5.81
N TRP A 640 3.67 -9.92 5.85
CA TRP A 640 4.85 -10.77 5.67
C TRP A 640 5.85 -10.67 6.84
N PRO A 641 5.59 -11.33 7.99
CA PRO A 641 6.40 -11.20 9.20
C PRO A 641 7.88 -11.54 9.02
N GLY A 642 8.20 -12.43 8.06
CA GLY A 642 9.57 -12.85 7.74
C GLY A 642 10.45 -11.76 7.10
N THR A 643 9.86 -10.63 6.71
CA THR A 643 10.58 -9.49 6.08
C THR A 643 11.04 -8.45 7.10
N ARG A 644 10.92 -8.73 8.40
CA ARG A 644 11.28 -7.78 9.45
C ARG A 644 12.79 -7.53 9.48
N VAL A 645 13.20 -6.33 9.09
CA VAL A 645 14.60 -5.88 9.14
C VAL A 645 14.77 -4.74 10.15
N PRO A 646 15.87 -4.71 10.93
CA PRO A 646 16.18 -3.57 11.77
C PRO A 646 16.68 -2.40 10.91
N LEU A 647 16.21 -1.19 11.19
CA LEU A 647 16.73 0.04 10.58
C LEU A 647 17.84 0.61 11.47
N ARG A 648 18.87 1.19 10.85
CA ARG A 648 20.03 1.77 11.55
C ARG A 648 19.96 3.29 11.54
N TRP A 649 20.20 3.89 12.70
CA TRP A 649 20.29 5.34 12.82
C TRP A 649 21.46 5.89 12.00
N ASP A 650 21.18 6.85 11.12
CA ASP A 650 22.16 7.60 10.35
C ASP A 650 22.15 9.06 10.80
N ARG A 651 23.33 9.57 11.22
CA ARG A 651 23.47 10.94 11.74
C ARG A 651 23.44 12.00 10.64
N GLY A 652 23.84 11.67 9.41
CA GLY A 652 23.85 12.59 8.28
C GLY A 652 22.46 12.81 7.69
N ALA A 653 21.66 11.75 7.65
CA ALA A 653 20.27 11.79 7.18
C ALA A 653 19.25 12.16 8.29
N GLN A 654 19.68 12.25 9.55
CA GLN A 654 18.79 12.45 10.72
C GLN A 654 17.59 11.47 10.76
N GLY A 655 17.83 10.20 10.41
CA GLY A 655 16.79 9.18 10.29
C GLY A 655 17.33 7.76 10.38
N PHE A 656 16.44 6.77 10.37
CA PHE A 656 16.81 5.36 10.32
C PHE A 656 16.77 4.83 8.89
N LEU A 657 17.81 4.14 8.44
CA LEU A 657 17.93 3.60 7.08
C LEU A 657 17.99 2.06 7.10
N GLY A 658 17.47 1.42 6.05
CA GLY A 658 17.61 -0.01 5.86
C GLY A 658 17.09 -0.50 4.51
N GLU A 659 17.23 -1.80 4.26
CA GLU A 659 16.76 -2.45 3.04
C GLU A 659 15.92 -3.66 3.41
N ILE A 660 14.68 -3.74 2.91
CA ILE A 660 13.79 -4.89 3.10
C ILE A 660 13.93 -5.83 1.90
N PRO A 661 14.20 -7.14 2.09
CA PRO A 661 14.10 -8.09 0.99
C PRO A 661 12.63 -8.29 0.61
N VAL A 662 12.32 -8.07 -0.67
CA VAL A 662 10.99 -8.34 -1.23
C VAL A 662 10.89 -9.84 -1.49
N PRO A 663 9.95 -10.57 -0.87
CA PRO A 663 9.78 -12.00 -1.09
C PRO A 663 9.61 -12.32 -2.58
N PRO A 664 10.24 -13.40 -3.10
CA PRO A 664 10.08 -13.82 -4.50
C PRO A 664 8.65 -14.21 -4.87
N ASP A 665 7.84 -14.53 -3.87
CA ASP A 665 6.45 -14.99 -3.87
C ASP A 665 5.43 -13.87 -3.56
N LEU A 666 5.88 -12.60 -3.53
CA LEU A 666 5.02 -11.43 -3.39
C LEU A 666 4.35 -11.12 -4.75
N ASP A 667 3.10 -11.54 -4.94
CA ASP A 667 2.27 -11.21 -6.14
C ASP A 667 1.86 -9.73 -6.17
#